data_AF-A0A6G9SGI6-F1
#
_entry.id   AF-A0A6G9SGI6-F1
#
_cell.length_a   1.000
_cell.length_b   1.000
_cell.length_c   1.000
_cell.angle_alpha   90.00
_cell.angle_beta   90.00
_cell.angle_gamma   90.00
#
_symmetry.space_group_name_H-M   'P 1'
#
loop_
_entity.id
_entity.type
_entity.pdbx_description
1 polymer ?
#
loop_
_entity_poly.entity_id
_entity_poly.type
_entity_poly.pdbx_seq_one_letter_code
_entity_poly.pdbx_strand_id
1 'polypeptide(L)'
;MLNIILLAAAIIIVSVVMFLHNQISTKLYRNFIIGFLSLILFISPLNYHNDIVLAAGNDPCATPGKDGSGTINGIVNSYFAANSGTVNTGATSITVNVGSKLPTNAPSIAVGDLLMIIQMQDADIDSSNSDKYGDGAGGDVPAYSSPEPTPPTVATDTPPSTGASGFTGINNAGHYEFITVTSVAGSTIGIKGTGTSKGLNYTYRSAPASTAGRRSYQIIRVPQYSSVTLNAGVTALSWNGTVGGVFAIDVAGKMTLGGGTIVDLQGKGFRAGAGRQLRGASGGLNTDYSTNSQNNSTTGFNGSKGEGIAGTPKFVLDYVNPSTISATNGNPTTTPTITTNADEGYPNGSYGRGAPANAGGGSTDGNPSSNDQNSGGGGGANGGNGGRGGRAWSSQVPSGGFGGKAFTTALINNGERLFMGGGGGAGTTNDATTSVSRTLGTNYTGSPTYANGADFDGNNKAASTGIYSSGGAGGGIAVVRADTIAGSGIFDVRGVQGLSIANDGAGGGGAGGTVYAVAYDVKSTGTTGISNLSVNAAGGDGGWSTFREAHGPGGGGGGGVVVSTGAAATVVSLAGGAGGQTGLLGNANPRNFYAAGGTGLSAPISANDSPGIKSGAQCLPKLTVTKTTSTPTITKPGTGAMTATYTITVSNAALTSSATNVVISDLLPTGFTYASTTSVTMSSGATRTTTTNPNAAATNPSWGTFTIPEAESVTIVFKVDIPNATALGTYQNPATATYDDPSTSGTTTASYNSASSTGEDVTIIGIDYGDAPDTSSDTGAGDYQTTLANGGASHNIVSTLKMGANIDADDGTLQNANADADDTTGTPDDEDGVTLPAINTSTTSYTATVNVTNTAVAAYLVGWIDFNKDGVFAVSEGVAYDSNTGLAGIQPIAVSATAQNINIQWTGITGLTAGDTYARFRLSDSATLTTSTPNGAIANGEVEDYKISIGAVPNLSLVKRITAINGTNITTAFVNDSTVNDDASGWPTDKDKYLRGAIACSTGNTCNSVSGVLPGDNLEYTIYFLSSGTDNLKNVKICDRIPTNTTFQTDTYAVGNGILLGWDNTALADPSTSTGTGKVQLTNIADSDRGQFYSAGTSLPNPPCGVATNTNGGVVVDLGASTIVPKATAAGTPVASYGFVRFNVKVN
;
A
#
# COMPACT_ATOMS: atom_id res chain seq x y z
N MET A 1 -17.69 1.77 37.46
CA MET A 1 -18.77 2.79 37.49
C MET A 1 -19.14 3.28 36.09
N LEU A 2 -18.18 3.64 35.22
CA LEU A 2 -18.47 4.11 33.85
C LEU A 2 -19.16 3.05 32.94
N ASN A 3 -18.79 1.77 33.05
CA ASN A 3 -19.44 0.68 32.29
C ASN A 3 -20.90 0.43 32.68
N ILE A 4 -21.27 0.71 33.94
CA ILE A 4 -22.66 0.62 34.40
C ILE A 4 -23.48 1.79 33.85
N ILE A 5 -22.86 2.97 33.70
CA ILE A 5 -23.47 4.17 33.12
C ILE A 5 -23.67 4.01 31.60
N LEU A 6 -22.70 3.41 30.89
CA LEU A 6 -22.80 3.13 29.45
C LEU A 6 -23.82 2.03 29.13
N LEU A 7 -23.91 0.98 29.96
CA LEU A 7 -24.93 -0.05 29.81
C LEU A 7 -26.34 0.51 30.10
N ALA A 8 -26.47 1.37 31.12
CA ALA A 8 -27.73 2.08 31.38
C ALA A 8 -28.12 3.03 30.24
N ALA A 9 -27.15 3.76 29.65
CA ALA A 9 -27.40 4.63 28.50
C ALA A 9 -27.82 3.84 27.25
N ALA A 10 -27.20 2.69 26.98
CA ALA A 10 -27.56 1.83 25.86
C ALA A 10 -28.97 1.23 26.03
N ILE A 11 -29.33 0.80 27.24
CA ILE A 11 -30.68 0.29 27.56
C ILE A 11 -31.72 1.40 27.43
N ILE A 12 -31.41 2.63 27.85
CA ILE A 12 -32.31 3.80 27.70
C ILE A 12 -32.50 4.14 26.21
N ILE A 13 -31.44 4.12 25.40
CA ILE A 13 -31.52 4.40 23.96
C ILE A 13 -32.34 3.33 23.21
N VAL A 14 -32.12 2.04 23.51
CA VAL A 14 -32.92 0.95 22.92
C VAL A 14 -34.40 1.05 23.32
N SER A 15 -34.68 1.45 24.57
CA SER A 15 -36.05 1.64 25.06
C SER A 15 -36.75 2.83 24.39
N VAL A 16 -36.02 3.93 24.13
CA VAL A 16 -36.54 5.10 23.40
C VAL A 16 -36.77 4.78 21.92
N VAL A 17 -35.89 3.99 21.28
CA VAL A 17 -36.04 3.57 19.88
C VAL A 17 -37.23 2.61 19.68
N MET A 18 -37.52 1.74 20.67
CA MET A 18 -38.73 0.91 20.64
C MET A 18 -40.02 1.71 20.86
N PHE A 19 -39.97 2.81 21.63
CA PHE A 19 -41.13 3.68 21.86
C PHE A 19 -41.45 4.58 20.65
N LEU A 20 -40.45 4.96 19.85
CA LEU A 20 -40.62 5.74 18.62
C LEU A 20 -40.97 4.91 17.37
N HIS A 21 -40.97 3.58 17.47
CA HIS A 21 -41.24 2.66 16.36
C HIS A 21 -42.65 2.78 15.75
N ASN A 22 -43.56 3.51 16.42
CA ASN A 22 -44.98 3.57 16.05
C ASN A 22 -45.43 4.87 15.36
N GLN A 23 -44.51 5.78 14.96
CA GLN A 23 -44.90 7.13 14.52
C GLN A 23 -44.17 7.74 13.30
N ILE A 24 -43.24 7.07 12.59
CA ILE A 24 -42.50 7.73 11.49
C ILE A 24 -42.41 6.89 10.20
N SER A 25 -42.70 7.55 9.08
CA SER A 25 -42.78 7.03 7.71
C SER A 25 -41.50 6.35 7.18
N THR A 26 -41.71 5.29 6.41
CA THR A 26 -40.76 4.27 5.92
C THR A 26 -39.59 4.77 5.07
N LYS A 27 -39.56 6.04 4.66
CA LYS A 27 -38.45 6.61 3.85
C LYS A 27 -37.25 7.10 4.68
N LEU A 28 -37.45 7.54 5.93
CA LEU A 28 -36.32 8.00 6.76
C LEU A 28 -35.54 6.82 7.38
N TYR A 29 -36.22 5.70 7.63
CA TYR A 29 -35.65 4.47 8.20
C TYR A 29 -34.66 3.79 7.24
N ARG A 30 -34.88 3.89 5.92
CA ARG A 30 -34.02 3.25 4.90
C ARG A 30 -32.68 3.96 4.74
N ASN A 31 -32.65 5.29 4.82
CA ASN A 31 -31.41 6.06 4.73
C ASN A 31 -30.59 5.98 6.03
N PHE A 32 -31.26 5.83 7.18
CA PHE A 32 -30.57 5.60 8.45
C PHE A 32 -29.95 4.20 8.53
N ILE A 33 -30.63 3.15 8.03
CA ILE A 33 -30.08 1.78 7.95
C ILE A 33 -28.92 1.70 6.95
N ILE A 34 -28.97 2.38 5.80
CA ILE A 34 -27.85 2.40 4.85
C ILE A 34 -26.64 3.15 5.42
N GLY A 35 -26.84 4.24 6.17
CA GLY A 35 -25.78 4.92 6.91
C GLY A 35 -25.20 4.08 8.06
N PHE A 36 -26.04 3.34 8.79
CA PHE A 36 -25.63 2.51 9.92
C PHE A 36 -24.94 1.20 9.48
N LEU A 37 -25.35 0.60 8.35
CA LEU A 37 -24.63 -0.53 7.75
C LEU A 37 -23.29 -0.12 7.13
N SER A 38 -23.17 1.11 6.62
CA SER A 38 -21.90 1.65 6.12
C SER A 38 -20.90 1.93 7.26
N LEU A 39 -21.41 2.23 8.46
CA LEU A 39 -20.60 2.38 9.67
C LEU A 39 -20.19 1.01 10.28
N ILE A 40 -21.00 -0.04 10.11
CA ILE A 40 -20.69 -1.41 10.57
C ILE A 40 -19.71 -2.12 9.62
N LEU A 41 -19.69 -1.80 8.32
CA LEU A 41 -18.74 -2.35 7.34
C LEU A 41 -17.32 -1.75 7.43
N PHE A 42 -17.12 -0.70 8.22
CA PHE A 42 -15.81 -0.13 8.53
C PHE A 42 -15.21 -0.61 9.87
N ILE A 43 -15.91 -1.50 10.60
CA ILE A 43 -15.45 -2.02 11.90
C ILE A 43 -15.55 -3.54 11.93
N SER A 44 -14.67 -4.21 11.18
CA SER A 44 -14.05 -5.52 11.52
C SER A 44 -13.08 -5.91 10.37
N PRO A 45 -11.87 -6.39 10.67
CA PRO A 45 -11.54 -7.33 11.73
C PRO A 45 -10.74 -6.66 12.85
N LEU A 46 -11.39 -6.42 13.98
CA LEU A 46 -10.73 -6.22 15.28
C LEU A 46 -11.34 -7.23 16.25
N ASN A 47 -11.00 -8.50 16.05
CA ASN A 47 -10.91 -9.41 17.19
C ASN A 47 -9.61 -9.04 17.92
N TYR A 48 -9.63 -7.92 18.63
CA TYR A 48 -8.61 -7.63 19.63
C TYR A 48 -9.21 -7.96 20.99
N HIS A 49 -8.56 -8.89 21.66
CA HIS A 49 -8.69 -9.07 23.10
C HIS A 49 -8.54 -7.70 23.79
N ASN A 50 -9.32 -7.50 24.85
CA ASN A 50 -9.32 -6.28 25.65
C ASN A 50 -7.93 -6.02 26.26
N ASP A 51 -7.10 -5.24 25.59
CA ASP A 51 -6.03 -4.48 26.22
C ASP A 51 -6.41 -3.00 26.21
N ILE A 52 -7.03 -2.57 27.31
CA ILE A 52 -7.17 -1.15 27.62
C ILE A 52 -5.75 -0.63 27.90
N VAL A 53 -5.19 0.07 26.92
CA VAL A 53 -3.93 0.80 27.04
C VAL A 53 -4.11 1.93 28.06
N LEU A 54 -3.75 1.65 29.31
CA LEU A 54 -3.29 2.65 30.27
C LEU A 54 -1.77 2.71 30.15
N ALA A 55 -1.21 3.91 29.93
CA ALA A 55 0.20 4.13 29.71
C ALA A 55 1.10 3.48 30.79
N ALA A 56 1.82 2.42 30.43
CA ALA A 56 2.86 1.78 31.24
C ALA A 56 3.84 0.94 30.36
N GLY A 57 4.86 1.59 29.80
CA GLY A 57 6.11 0.99 29.26
C GLY A 57 5.96 -0.08 28.18
N ASN A 58 6.45 0.20 26.97
CA ASN A 58 6.54 -0.70 25.81
C ASN A 58 6.98 -2.13 26.17
N ASP A 59 6.37 -3.14 25.56
CA ASP A 59 6.79 -4.54 25.69
C ASP A 59 8.23 -4.72 25.18
N PRO A 60 9.08 -5.45 25.92
CA PRO A 60 10.47 -5.59 25.52
C PRO A 60 10.64 -6.55 24.33
N CYS A 61 11.61 -6.20 23.48
CA CYS A 61 11.96 -6.90 22.25
C CYS A 61 13.29 -7.65 22.36
N ALA A 62 13.38 -8.81 21.70
CA ALA A 62 14.64 -9.48 21.45
C ALA A 62 15.45 -8.71 20.39
N THR A 63 16.78 -8.68 20.49
CA THR A 63 17.65 -8.02 19.48
C THR A 63 17.72 -8.85 18.20
N PRO A 64 17.07 -8.45 17.09
CA PRO A 64 17.02 -9.29 15.90
C PRO A 64 18.40 -9.44 15.26
N GLY A 65 18.78 -10.67 14.89
CA GLY A 65 20.02 -10.94 14.16
C GLY A 65 21.33 -10.69 14.91
N LYS A 66 21.30 -10.60 16.24
CA LYS A 66 22.49 -10.31 17.06
C LYS A 66 23.69 -11.24 16.81
N ASP A 67 23.43 -12.53 16.63
CA ASP A 67 24.47 -13.55 16.40
C ASP A 67 24.75 -13.78 14.88
N GLY A 68 24.26 -12.89 14.02
CA GLY A 68 24.52 -12.89 12.57
C GLY A 68 23.69 -13.90 11.77
N SER A 69 24.14 -14.21 10.55
CA SER A 69 23.56 -15.29 9.71
C SER A 69 24.55 -16.43 9.53
N GLY A 70 24.06 -17.61 9.13
CA GLY A 70 24.94 -18.69 8.73
C GLY A 70 24.29 -20.06 8.71
N THR A 71 25.14 -21.07 8.84
CA THR A 71 24.74 -22.49 8.88
C THR A 71 25.13 -23.07 10.23
N ILE A 72 24.20 -23.76 10.89
CA ILE A 72 24.42 -24.35 12.22
C ILE A 72 24.44 -25.87 12.21
N ASN A 73 25.25 -26.44 13.10
CA ASN A 73 25.40 -27.87 13.39
C ASN A 73 25.82 -28.05 14.87
N GLY A 74 25.57 -29.21 15.46
CA GLY A 74 25.95 -29.55 16.82
C GLY A 74 25.13 -28.78 17.86
N ILE A 75 25.76 -28.50 19.01
CA ILE A 75 25.15 -27.80 20.14
C ILE A 75 25.42 -26.30 20.01
N VAL A 76 24.37 -25.51 19.82
CA VAL A 76 24.45 -24.05 19.69
C VAL A 76 24.07 -23.30 20.96
N ASN A 77 23.38 -23.97 21.89
CA ASN A 77 22.95 -23.39 23.14
C ASN A 77 24.04 -23.44 24.21
N SER A 78 24.01 -22.46 25.11
CA SER A 78 24.81 -22.46 26.34
C SER A 78 23.86 -22.66 27.52
N TYR A 79 24.15 -23.64 28.37
CA TYR A 79 23.29 -24.03 29.48
C TYR A 79 23.94 -23.67 30.81
N PHE A 80 23.14 -23.15 31.74
CA PHE A 80 23.57 -22.77 33.08
C PHE A 80 22.62 -23.36 34.11
N ALA A 81 23.19 -24.06 35.10
CA ALA A 81 22.42 -24.61 36.19
C ALA A 81 21.93 -23.49 37.12
N ALA A 82 20.72 -23.69 37.67
CA ALA A 82 20.19 -22.85 38.72
C ALA A 82 21.04 -22.93 40.00
N ASN A 83 21.10 -21.83 40.75
CA ASN A 83 21.47 -21.88 42.16
C ASN A 83 20.28 -22.36 42.99
N SER A 84 20.52 -23.02 44.12
CA SER A 84 19.44 -23.38 45.03
C SER A 84 18.74 -22.12 45.56
N GLY A 85 17.41 -22.13 45.59
CA GLY A 85 16.59 -21.00 46.00
C GLY A 85 15.34 -20.84 45.13
N THR A 86 14.68 -19.68 45.30
CA THR A 86 13.51 -19.28 44.51
C THR A 86 13.78 -17.93 43.87
N VAL A 87 13.48 -17.83 42.57
CA VAL A 87 13.41 -16.56 41.84
C VAL A 87 11.94 -16.25 41.63
N ASN A 88 11.46 -15.17 42.24
CA ASN A 88 10.05 -14.81 42.24
C ASN A 88 9.63 -14.13 40.92
N THR A 89 8.33 -14.19 40.63
CA THR A 89 7.70 -13.32 39.62
C THR A 89 8.05 -11.85 39.87
N GLY A 90 8.19 -11.07 38.81
CA GLY A 90 8.58 -9.66 38.82
C GLY A 90 10.06 -9.39 39.08
N ALA A 91 10.89 -10.42 39.26
CA ALA A 91 12.34 -10.23 39.43
C ALA A 91 12.98 -9.63 38.17
N THR A 92 13.77 -8.57 38.34
CA THR A 92 14.53 -7.89 37.27
C THR A 92 16.02 -8.30 37.24
N SER A 93 16.40 -9.27 38.07
CA SER A 93 17.72 -9.91 38.03
C SER A 93 17.63 -11.36 38.47
N ILE A 94 18.56 -12.17 37.98
CA ILE A 94 18.71 -13.59 38.33
C ILE A 94 20.15 -13.89 38.71
N THR A 95 20.35 -14.83 39.64
CA THR A 95 21.69 -15.31 39.98
C THR A 95 21.97 -16.60 39.24
N VAL A 96 23.04 -16.61 38.44
CA VAL A 96 23.43 -17.73 37.58
C VAL A 96 24.71 -18.38 38.11
N ASN A 97 24.76 -19.71 38.15
CA ASN A 97 26.01 -20.41 38.39
C ASN A 97 26.87 -20.39 37.13
N VAL A 98 27.62 -19.30 36.91
CA VAL A 98 28.45 -19.12 35.71
C VAL A 98 29.53 -20.20 35.54
N GLY A 99 29.95 -20.85 36.63
CA GLY A 99 30.89 -21.98 36.61
C GLY A 99 30.28 -23.30 36.13
N SER A 100 28.95 -23.40 36.08
CA SER A 100 28.22 -24.57 35.59
C SER A 100 27.96 -24.58 34.07
N LYS A 101 28.54 -23.60 33.34
CA LYS A 101 28.33 -23.44 31.90
C LYS A 101 28.70 -24.71 31.14
N LEU A 102 27.74 -25.26 30.40
CA LEU A 102 27.94 -26.36 29.48
C LEU A 102 27.38 -26.03 28.09
N PRO A 103 28.00 -26.50 27.00
CA PRO A 103 29.39 -26.96 26.92
C PRO A 103 30.38 -25.90 27.43
N THR A 104 31.53 -26.31 27.96
CA THR A 104 32.49 -25.37 28.59
C THR A 104 33.03 -24.31 27.62
N ASN A 105 33.09 -24.63 26.33
CA ASN A 105 33.51 -23.75 25.24
C ASN A 105 32.37 -22.89 24.65
N ALA A 106 31.13 -23.05 25.12
CA ALA A 106 30.00 -22.27 24.61
C ALA A 106 30.10 -20.79 25.02
N PRO A 107 29.47 -19.85 24.29
CA PRO A 107 29.45 -18.43 24.66
C PRO A 107 28.96 -18.17 26.09
N SER A 108 29.56 -17.21 26.78
CA SER A 108 29.05 -16.72 28.06
C SER A 108 27.88 -15.75 27.85
N ILE A 109 27.10 -15.51 28.90
CA ILE A 109 26.01 -14.52 28.88
C ILE A 109 26.60 -13.10 28.75
N ALA A 110 26.07 -12.31 27.83
CA ALA A 110 26.44 -10.93 27.56
C ALA A 110 25.20 -10.01 27.47
N VAL A 111 25.41 -8.69 27.62
CA VAL A 111 24.34 -7.70 27.50
C VAL A 111 23.68 -7.77 26.11
N GLY A 112 22.35 -7.68 26.10
CA GLY A 112 21.50 -7.84 24.92
C GLY A 112 21.27 -9.29 24.50
N ASP A 113 21.80 -10.29 25.22
CA ASP A 113 21.52 -11.70 24.89
C ASP A 113 20.06 -12.02 25.22
N LEU A 114 19.49 -12.94 24.44
CA LEU A 114 18.24 -13.59 24.75
C LEU A 114 18.51 -14.85 25.60
N LEU A 115 17.81 -14.95 26.74
CA LEU A 115 17.80 -16.13 27.58
C LEU A 115 16.41 -16.76 27.56
N MET A 116 16.37 -18.09 27.65
CA MET A 116 15.18 -18.86 28.00
C MET A 116 15.41 -19.44 29.40
N ILE A 117 14.50 -19.15 30.32
CA ILE A 117 14.46 -19.80 31.64
C ILE A 117 13.30 -20.78 31.65
N ILE A 118 13.55 -22.02 32.11
CA ILE A 118 12.53 -23.08 32.10
C ILE A 118 12.59 -23.93 33.37
N GLN A 119 11.44 -24.11 34.01
CA GLN A 119 11.27 -24.99 35.16
C GLN A 119 11.13 -26.43 34.67
N MET A 120 12.17 -27.24 34.86
CA MET A 120 12.17 -28.64 34.41
C MET A 120 11.41 -29.54 35.38
N GLN A 121 11.57 -29.33 36.69
CA GLN A 121 10.98 -30.17 37.73
C GLN A 121 10.40 -29.32 38.87
N ASP A 122 9.13 -29.49 39.22
CA ASP A 122 8.48 -28.83 40.37
C ASP A 122 7.16 -29.51 40.79
N ALA A 123 6.75 -30.60 40.14
CA ALA A 123 5.44 -31.21 40.40
C ALA A 123 5.44 -31.94 41.75
N ASP A 124 4.35 -31.81 42.48
CA ASP A 124 4.08 -32.56 43.71
C ASP A 124 3.26 -33.81 43.40
N ILE A 125 3.50 -34.87 44.17
CA ILE A 125 2.83 -36.17 44.03
C ILE A 125 2.29 -36.63 45.39
N ASP A 126 1.24 -37.44 45.38
CA ASP A 126 0.98 -38.33 46.51
C ASP A 126 2.05 -39.43 46.47
N SER A 127 2.86 -39.51 47.52
CA SER A 127 3.98 -40.45 47.64
C SER A 127 3.67 -41.62 48.58
N SER A 128 2.41 -41.76 49.02
CA SER A 128 2.01 -42.87 49.88
C SER A 128 2.22 -44.21 49.17
N ASN A 129 2.63 -45.23 49.92
CA ASN A 129 2.74 -46.59 49.40
C ASN A 129 1.35 -47.23 49.25
N SER A 130 0.55 -46.68 48.33
CA SER A 130 -0.85 -47.06 48.10
C SER A 130 -1.25 -46.84 46.64
N ASP A 131 -2.45 -47.28 46.29
CA ASP A 131 -3.04 -47.06 44.97
C ASP A 131 -3.30 -45.60 44.63
N LYS A 132 -3.14 -44.68 45.60
CA LYS A 132 -3.18 -43.23 45.40
C LYS A 132 -1.90 -42.61 44.88
N TYR A 133 -0.82 -43.38 44.75
CA TYR A 133 0.48 -42.82 44.37
C TYR A 133 0.40 -42.01 43.07
N GLY A 134 1.03 -40.82 43.04
CA GLY A 134 0.98 -39.91 41.89
C GLY A 134 -0.09 -38.85 42.05
N ASP A 135 -1.29 -39.10 41.51
CA ASP A 135 -2.39 -38.13 41.44
C ASP A 135 -3.26 -38.05 42.71
N GLY A 136 -3.07 -38.95 43.68
CA GLY A 136 -3.85 -39.00 44.91
C GLY A 136 -5.20 -39.72 44.78
N ALA A 137 -5.55 -40.22 43.58
CA ALA A 137 -6.79 -40.93 43.33
C ALA A 137 -6.61 -42.43 43.64
N GLY A 138 -7.43 -43.00 44.52
CA GLY A 138 -7.41 -44.45 44.83
C GLY A 138 -8.38 -45.23 43.94
N GLY A 139 -8.26 -46.56 43.93
CA GLY A 139 -9.09 -47.48 43.13
C GLY A 139 -8.44 -48.02 41.85
N ASP A 140 -7.13 -47.82 41.71
CA ASP A 140 -6.38 -47.89 40.45
C ASP A 140 -5.90 -49.30 40.03
N VAL A 141 -6.40 -50.35 40.69
CA VAL A 141 -6.07 -51.76 40.36
C VAL A 141 -7.34 -52.49 39.92
N PRO A 142 -7.40 -53.06 38.70
CA PRO A 142 -8.51 -53.94 38.33
C PRO A 142 -8.57 -55.13 39.30
N ALA A 143 -9.78 -55.52 39.70
CA ALA A 143 -9.98 -56.73 40.48
C ALA A 143 -9.41 -57.94 39.71
N TYR A 144 -8.54 -58.69 40.36
CA TYR A 144 -7.96 -59.91 39.80
C TYR A 144 -9.03 -60.99 39.64
N SER A 145 -9.46 -61.27 38.41
CA SER A 145 -10.32 -62.43 38.12
C SER A 145 -9.45 -63.68 37.92
N SER A 146 -9.07 -64.32 39.04
CA SER A 146 -8.49 -65.67 39.16
C SER A 146 -7.02 -65.91 38.75
N PRO A 147 -6.27 -66.75 39.51
CA PRO A 147 -5.04 -67.34 39.04
C PRO A 147 -5.36 -68.44 38.02
N GLU A 148 -5.21 -68.11 36.75
CA GLU A 148 -5.42 -69.09 35.68
C GLU A 148 -4.32 -70.17 35.70
N PRO A 149 -4.65 -71.47 35.85
CA PRO A 149 -3.69 -72.58 35.80
C PRO A 149 -3.17 -72.83 34.37
N THR A 150 -3.74 -72.18 33.37
CA THR A 150 -3.35 -72.31 31.96
C THR A 150 -3.25 -70.95 31.28
N PRO A 151 -2.22 -70.69 30.46
CA PRO A 151 -2.02 -69.38 29.86
C PRO A 151 -3.22 -69.03 28.95
N PRO A 152 -3.95 -67.93 29.20
CA PRO A 152 -5.12 -67.57 28.40
C PRO A 152 -4.69 -67.29 26.95
N THR A 153 -5.50 -67.75 26.01
CA THR A 153 -5.30 -67.58 24.57
C THR A 153 -5.77 -66.22 24.05
N VAL A 154 -6.42 -65.35 24.84
CA VAL A 154 -6.93 -64.06 24.34
C VAL A 154 -6.93 -62.96 25.42
N ALA A 155 -6.58 -61.75 24.98
CA ALA A 155 -6.49 -60.48 25.70
C ALA A 155 -7.84 -59.92 26.18
N THR A 156 -8.39 -60.41 27.30
CA THR A 156 -9.64 -59.87 27.90
C THR A 156 -9.46 -59.03 29.16
N ASP A 157 -8.23 -58.69 29.60
CA ASP A 157 -8.09 -57.73 30.70
C ASP A 157 -8.40 -56.32 30.20
N THR A 158 -9.22 -55.59 30.94
CA THR A 158 -9.40 -54.16 30.67
C THR A 158 -8.27 -53.40 31.38
N PRO A 159 -7.48 -52.56 30.70
CA PRO A 159 -6.52 -51.68 31.37
C PRO A 159 -7.27 -50.80 32.38
N PRO A 160 -6.74 -50.59 33.60
CA PRO A 160 -7.34 -49.60 34.49
C PRO A 160 -7.28 -48.21 33.83
N SER A 161 -8.40 -47.49 33.86
CA SER A 161 -8.55 -46.18 33.21
C SER A 161 -7.89 -45.03 33.99
N THR A 162 -7.62 -45.25 35.28
CA THR A 162 -6.78 -44.42 36.15
C THR A 162 -5.83 -45.39 36.86
N GLY A 163 -4.54 -45.14 36.76
CA GLY A 163 -3.50 -45.94 37.41
C GLY A 163 -2.68 -45.02 38.31
N ALA A 164 -2.07 -45.58 39.37
CA ALA A 164 -1.28 -44.86 40.38
C ALA A 164 -0.09 -44.11 39.75
N SER A 165 -0.41 -42.99 39.11
CA SER A 165 0.37 -42.21 38.17
C SER A 165 -0.08 -40.75 38.20
N GLY A 166 0.79 -39.82 37.80
CA GLY A 166 0.42 -38.40 37.74
C GLY A 166 0.88 -37.61 38.97
N PHE A 167 0.20 -36.51 39.24
CA PHE A 167 0.63 -35.48 40.20
C PHE A 167 -0.58 -34.88 40.91
N THR A 168 -0.38 -34.42 42.15
CA THR A 168 -1.38 -33.68 42.93
C THR A 168 -1.31 -32.17 42.66
N GLY A 169 -0.15 -31.68 42.22
CA GLY A 169 0.05 -30.30 41.80
C GLY A 169 1.15 -30.17 40.76
N ILE A 170 0.85 -29.55 39.62
CA ILE A 170 1.83 -29.31 38.56
C ILE A 170 2.82 -28.17 38.91
N ASN A 171 2.44 -27.29 39.85
CA ASN A 171 3.21 -26.12 40.29
C ASN A 171 3.79 -25.34 39.10
N ASN A 172 5.08 -24.99 39.12
CA ASN A 172 5.71 -24.26 38.01
C ASN A 172 6.28 -25.18 36.92
N ALA A 173 6.16 -26.50 37.03
CA ALA A 173 6.81 -27.42 36.10
C ALA A 173 6.37 -27.16 34.65
N GLY A 174 7.34 -27.03 33.75
CA GLY A 174 7.16 -26.76 32.34
C GLY A 174 7.01 -25.28 31.98
N HIS A 175 6.77 -24.38 32.94
CA HIS A 175 6.75 -22.94 32.61
C HIS A 175 8.12 -22.48 32.12
N TYR A 176 8.09 -21.68 31.06
CA TYR A 176 9.26 -21.03 30.50
C TYR A 176 8.92 -19.62 30.04
N GLU A 177 9.93 -18.79 29.91
CA GLU A 177 9.79 -17.48 29.28
C GLU A 177 11.11 -17.02 28.67
N PHE A 178 11.01 -16.15 27.67
CA PHE A 178 12.16 -15.47 27.08
C PHE A 178 12.38 -14.10 27.73
N ILE A 179 13.65 -13.80 28.03
CA ILE A 179 14.08 -12.56 28.68
C ILE A 179 15.35 -12.03 28.03
N THR A 180 15.58 -10.72 28.10
CA THR A 180 16.80 -10.09 27.57
C THR A 180 17.70 -9.64 28.68
N VAL A 181 19.00 -9.77 28.46
CA VAL A 181 20.02 -9.37 29.42
C VAL A 181 20.27 -7.87 29.34
N THR A 182 20.15 -7.16 30.46
CA THR A 182 20.39 -5.71 30.55
C THR A 182 21.74 -5.38 31.17
N SER A 183 22.27 -6.26 32.03
CA SER A 183 23.59 -6.10 32.65
C SER A 183 24.17 -7.44 33.09
N VAL A 184 25.50 -7.52 33.19
CA VAL A 184 26.23 -8.69 33.68
C VAL A 184 27.22 -8.24 34.75
N ALA A 185 27.00 -8.64 36.00
CA ALA A 185 27.85 -8.31 37.14
C ALA A 185 28.20 -9.59 37.93
N GLY A 186 29.30 -10.24 37.57
CA GLY A 186 29.68 -11.53 38.16
C GLY A 186 28.63 -12.60 37.90
N SER A 187 28.06 -13.19 38.97
CA SER A 187 26.97 -14.17 38.89
C SER A 187 25.57 -13.54 38.81
N THR A 188 25.44 -12.22 38.96
CA THR A 188 24.16 -11.52 38.91
C THR A 188 23.92 -10.98 37.50
N ILE A 189 22.85 -11.45 36.88
CA ILE A 189 22.45 -11.08 35.52
C ILE A 189 21.20 -10.20 35.64
N GLY A 190 21.31 -8.94 35.24
CA GLY A 190 20.15 -8.06 35.10
C GLY A 190 19.35 -8.45 33.87
N ILE A 191 18.03 -8.51 34.01
CA ILE A 191 17.12 -9.00 32.98
C ILE A 191 15.95 -8.05 32.77
N LYS A 192 15.35 -8.12 31.59
CA LYS A 192 14.07 -7.50 31.25
C LYS A 192 13.14 -8.59 30.71
N GLY A 193 11.88 -8.56 31.15
CA GLY A 193 10.81 -9.45 30.73
C GLY A 193 9.48 -8.70 30.64
N THR A 194 8.38 -9.42 30.48
CA THR A 194 7.02 -8.85 30.36
C THR A 194 6.21 -8.87 31.65
N GLY A 195 6.75 -9.46 32.73
CA GLY A 195 6.07 -9.52 34.02
C GLY A 195 6.00 -8.17 34.74
N THR A 196 5.46 -8.19 35.96
CA THR A 196 5.43 -7.01 36.85
C THR A 196 6.82 -6.38 36.97
N SER A 197 6.90 -5.05 37.02
CA SER A 197 8.18 -4.31 37.03
C SER A 197 9.09 -4.56 35.81
N LYS A 198 8.53 -5.11 34.71
CA LYS A 198 9.28 -5.56 33.52
C LYS A 198 10.31 -6.65 33.85
N GLY A 199 10.00 -7.49 34.82
CA GLY A 199 10.76 -8.67 35.22
C GLY A 199 10.16 -9.98 34.71
N LEU A 200 10.40 -11.08 35.43
CA LEU A 200 9.85 -12.41 35.12
C LEU A 200 8.32 -12.48 35.27
N ASN A 201 7.68 -13.29 34.44
CA ASN A 201 6.26 -13.64 34.58
C ASN A 201 6.06 -14.73 35.62
N TYR A 202 6.96 -15.72 35.64
CA TYR A 202 6.80 -16.91 36.46
C TYR A 202 7.79 -16.97 37.63
N THR A 203 7.48 -17.84 38.59
CA THR A 203 8.39 -18.16 39.69
C THR A 203 9.18 -19.43 39.36
N TYR A 204 10.48 -19.40 39.59
CA TYR A 204 11.38 -20.53 39.33
C TYR A 204 12.03 -21.02 40.63
N ARG A 205 12.03 -22.32 40.85
CA ARG A 205 12.48 -22.96 42.10
C ARG A 205 13.54 -24.00 41.84
N SER A 206 14.63 -23.96 42.62
CA SER A 206 15.64 -25.01 42.64
C SER A 206 15.90 -25.45 44.08
N ALA A 207 15.66 -26.72 44.36
CA ALA A 207 15.85 -27.30 45.68
C ALA A 207 16.13 -28.80 45.58
N PRO A 208 17.00 -29.35 46.45
CA PRO A 208 17.15 -30.80 46.58
C PRO A 208 15.81 -31.45 46.99
N ALA A 209 15.72 -32.75 46.82
CA ALA A 209 14.52 -33.48 47.26
C ALA A 209 14.42 -33.51 48.79
N SER A 210 13.19 -33.48 49.28
CA SER A 210 12.84 -33.51 50.70
C SER A 210 11.44 -34.11 50.86
N THR A 211 10.48 -33.40 51.46
CA THR A 211 9.06 -33.79 51.49
C THR A 211 8.38 -33.72 50.13
N ALA A 212 9.00 -33.02 49.18
CA ALA A 212 8.69 -33.05 47.76
C ALA A 212 9.91 -33.54 46.98
N GLY A 213 9.71 -33.96 45.73
CA GLY A 213 10.84 -34.38 44.89
C GLY A 213 11.72 -33.20 44.48
N ARG A 214 12.80 -33.51 43.75
CA ARG A 214 13.78 -32.49 43.34
C ARG A 214 13.12 -31.40 42.48
N ARG A 215 13.44 -30.14 42.78
CA ARG A 215 13.04 -28.97 41.99
C ARG A 215 14.23 -28.44 41.22
N SER A 216 14.07 -28.25 39.91
CA SER A 216 15.15 -27.83 39.03
C SER A 216 14.62 -26.94 37.92
N TYR A 217 15.27 -25.80 37.71
CA TYR A 217 15.14 -25.00 36.50
C TYR A 217 16.53 -24.81 35.86
N GLN A 218 16.55 -24.51 34.56
CA GLN A 218 17.78 -24.18 33.84
C GLN A 218 17.62 -22.85 33.10
N ILE A 219 18.76 -22.23 32.82
CA ILE A 219 18.86 -21.00 32.04
C ILE A 219 19.65 -21.32 30.78
N ILE A 220 19.11 -20.94 29.63
CA ILE A 220 19.63 -21.28 28.32
C ILE A 220 19.89 -19.98 27.56
N ARG A 221 21.12 -19.74 27.10
CA ARG A 221 21.39 -18.69 26.12
C ARG A 221 20.84 -19.14 24.77
N VAL A 222 19.96 -18.33 24.19
CA VAL A 222 19.28 -18.59 22.93
C VAL A 222 19.94 -17.73 21.85
N PRO A 223 20.67 -18.31 20.88
CA PRO A 223 21.23 -17.56 19.77
C PRO A 223 20.14 -16.89 18.93
N GLN A 224 20.42 -15.67 18.46
CA GLN A 224 19.51 -14.80 17.71
C GLN A 224 20.08 -14.55 16.30
N TYR A 225 19.61 -15.31 15.31
CA TYR A 225 20.11 -15.23 13.94
C TYR A 225 19.31 -14.26 13.08
N SER A 226 19.93 -13.62 12.09
CA SER A 226 19.21 -12.84 11.08
C SER A 226 18.51 -13.78 10.11
N SER A 227 19.24 -14.77 9.61
CA SER A 227 18.75 -15.93 8.87
C SER A 227 19.67 -17.13 9.12
N VAL A 228 19.14 -18.34 9.04
CA VAL A 228 19.94 -19.54 9.35
C VAL A 228 19.56 -20.74 8.49
N THR A 229 20.56 -21.53 8.11
CA THR A 229 20.38 -22.87 7.55
C THR A 229 20.73 -23.91 8.61
N LEU A 230 19.84 -24.86 8.87
CA LEU A 230 20.13 -25.98 9.76
C LEU A 230 20.61 -27.17 8.91
N ASN A 231 21.81 -27.67 9.23
CA ASN A 231 22.37 -28.89 8.66
C ASN A 231 22.04 -30.11 9.53
N ALA A 232 22.21 -31.31 8.98
CA ALA A 232 22.15 -32.55 9.75
C ALA A 232 23.15 -32.53 10.91
N GLY A 233 22.68 -32.86 12.11
CA GLY A 233 23.50 -32.96 13.33
C GLY A 233 23.28 -31.84 14.35
N VAL A 234 22.34 -30.92 14.13
CA VAL A 234 21.91 -29.99 15.19
C VAL A 234 21.34 -30.78 16.36
N THR A 235 21.78 -30.49 17.57
CA THR A 235 21.41 -31.24 18.76
C THR A 235 21.54 -30.41 20.04
N ALA A 236 21.12 -30.99 21.17
CA ALA A 236 21.31 -30.45 22.51
C ALA A 236 22.23 -31.36 23.35
N LEU A 237 22.71 -30.85 24.48
CA LEU A 237 23.20 -31.72 25.55
C LEU A 237 22.07 -32.65 25.99
N SER A 238 22.38 -33.89 26.32
CA SER A 238 21.42 -34.76 27.02
C SER A 238 21.17 -34.23 28.43
N TRP A 239 19.94 -34.31 28.91
CA TRP A 239 19.61 -33.91 30.28
C TRP A 239 20.45 -34.71 31.28
N ASN A 240 21.19 -34.00 32.15
CA ASN A 240 22.07 -34.60 33.14
C ASN A 240 21.51 -34.55 34.58
N GLY A 241 20.28 -34.06 34.75
CA GLY A 241 19.66 -33.82 36.05
C GLY A 241 19.66 -32.35 36.48
N THR A 242 20.47 -31.51 35.85
CA THR A 242 20.58 -30.07 36.16
C THR A 242 20.36 -29.19 34.93
N VAL A 243 20.95 -29.57 33.79
CA VAL A 243 20.87 -28.86 32.51
C VAL A 243 20.81 -29.83 31.33
N GLY A 244 20.42 -29.33 30.17
CA GLY A 244 20.36 -30.07 28.90
C GLY A 244 18.93 -30.39 28.47
N GLY A 245 18.81 -31.20 27.44
CA GLY A 245 17.55 -31.69 26.87
C GLY A 245 16.75 -30.66 26.06
N VAL A 246 17.25 -29.44 25.87
CA VAL A 246 16.54 -28.36 25.17
C VAL A 246 17.42 -27.76 24.07
N PHE A 247 16.93 -27.74 22.83
CA PHE A 247 17.49 -26.94 21.74
C PHE A 247 16.60 -25.72 21.54
N ALA A 248 17.18 -24.51 21.49
CA ALA A 248 16.42 -23.26 21.33
C ALA A 248 17.13 -22.25 20.44
N ILE A 249 16.44 -21.71 19.42
CA ILE A 249 16.94 -20.62 18.58
C ILE A 249 15.86 -19.58 18.27
N ASP A 250 16.27 -18.33 18.08
CA ASP A 250 15.45 -17.21 17.61
C ASP A 250 16.00 -16.72 16.26
N VAL A 251 15.15 -16.54 15.26
CA VAL A 251 15.55 -16.19 13.89
C VAL A 251 14.69 -15.01 13.42
N ALA A 252 15.33 -13.88 13.15
CA ALA A 252 14.63 -12.66 12.75
C ALA A 252 13.99 -12.75 11.35
N GLY A 253 14.58 -13.55 10.47
CA GLY A 253 14.12 -13.80 9.11
C GLY A 253 13.90 -15.28 8.85
N LYS A 254 14.45 -15.77 7.74
CA LYS A 254 14.22 -17.13 7.25
C LYS A 254 15.09 -18.18 7.98
N MET A 255 14.45 -19.23 8.45
CA MET A 255 15.07 -20.50 8.84
C MET A 255 14.92 -21.52 7.70
N THR A 256 16.04 -22.03 7.17
CA THR A 256 16.07 -23.02 6.08
C THR A 256 16.44 -24.40 6.61
N LEU A 257 15.66 -25.42 6.25
CA LEU A 257 15.86 -26.83 6.54
C LEU A 257 16.60 -27.50 5.37
N GLY A 258 17.80 -28.02 5.63
CA GLY A 258 18.70 -28.62 4.63
C GLY A 258 18.41 -30.07 4.18
N GLY A 259 17.25 -30.65 4.50
CA GLY A 259 16.89 -32.05 4.20
C GLY A 259 17.29 -33.06 5.30
N GLY A 260 16.59 -34.20 5.36
CA GLY A 260 16.91 -35.32 6.27
C GLY A 260 16.54 -35.08 7.74
N THR A 261 17.20 -35.79 8.66
CA THR A 261 17.08 -35.52 10.11
C THR A 261 18.04 -34.40 10.47
N ILE A 262 17.48 -33.24 10.81
CA ILE A 262 18.24 -32.01 10.98
C ILE A 262 18.49 -31.75 12.45
N VAL A 263 17.43 -31.84 13.26
CA VAL A 263 17.49 -31.69 14.72
C VAL A 263 17.28 -33.06 15.35
N ASP A 264 18.30 -33.58 16.03
CA ASP A 264 18.27 -34.88 16.71
C ASP A 264 18.32 -34.70 18.24
N LEU A 265 17.18 -34.91 18.88
CA LEU A 265 16.98 -34.86 20.32
C LEU A 265 16.43 -36.17 20.89
N GLN A 266 16.66 -37.27 20.17
CA GLN A 266 16.22 -38.60 20.59
C GLN A 266 16.87 -38.99 21.93
N GLY A 267 16.05 -39.33 22.91
CA GLY A 267 16.52 -39.75 24.24
C GLY A 267 17.21 -38.68 25.07
N LYS A 268 17.17 -37.41 24.65
CA LYS A 268 17.88 -36.32 25.33
C LYS A 268 17.10 -35.68 26.48
N GLY A 269 15.86 -36.11 26.69
CA GLY A 269 14.96 -35.70 27.77
C GLY A 269 15.24 -36.39 29.10
N PHE A 270 14.21 -36.58 29.92
CA PHE A 270 14.41 -37.18 31.25
C PHE A 270 14.97 -38.60 31.17
N ARG A 271 15.91 -38.92 32.07
CA ARG A 271 16.64 -40.18 32.04
C ARG A 271 15.80 -41.35 32.54
N ALA A 272 16.16 -42.54 32.11
CA ALA A 272 15.48 -43.76 32.53
C ALA A 272 15.85 -44.18 33.96
N GLY A 273 14.97 -44.96 34.58
CA GLY A 273 15.28 -45.68 35.80
C GLY A 273 16.30 -46.78 35.53
N ALA A 274 17.33 -46.90 36.37
CA ALA A 274 18.34 -47.92 36.21
C ALA A 274 17.89 -49.27 36.78
N GLY A 275 18.02 -50.32 35.97
CA GLY A 275 17.89 -51.71 36.39
C GLY A 275 19.09 -52.10 37.26
N ARG A 276 18.82 -52.84 38.34
CA ARG A 276 19.83 -53.32 39.28
C ARG A 276 19.52 -54.76 39.68
N GLN A 277 20.55 -55.59 39.76
CA GLN A 277 20.40 -56.96 40.25
C GLN A 277 20.02 -56.92 41.73
N LEU A 278 18.92 -57.57 42.12
CA LEU A 278 18.50 -57.64 43.52
C LEU A 278 18.06 -59.08 43.85
N ARG A 279 18.31 -59.57 45.07
CA ARG A 279 18.11 -60.99 45.45
C ARG A 279 16.98 -61.22 46.46
N GLY A 280 16.11 -60.24 46.63
CA GLY A 280 15.07 -60.23 47.64
C GLY A 280 15.53 -59.64 48.97
N ALA A 281 14.55 -59.22 49.76
CA ALA A 281 14.74 -58.82 51.16
C ALA A 281 13.43 -58.94 51.93
N SER A 282 13.50 -59.10 53.25
CA SER A 282 12.32 -59.09 54.13
C SER A 282 11.67 -57.70 54.17
N GLY A 283 10.34 -57.65 54.26
CA GLY A 283 9.58 -56.40 54.47
C GLY A 283 9.00 -55.75 53.20
N GLY A 284 9.24 -56.33 52.02
CA GLY A 284 8.58 -55.93 50.78
C GLY A 284 7.25 -56.63 50.54
N LEU A 285 6.34 -55.96 49.83
CA LEU A 285 5.05 -56.51 49.41
C LEU A 285 4.92 -56.44 47.88
N ASN A 286 4.26 -57.43 47.28
CA ASN A 286 3.96 -57.40 45.84
C ASN A 286 2.89 -56.34 45.46
N THR A 287 2.38 -55.63 46.45
CA THR A 287 1.47 -54.50 46.33
C THR A 287 2.15 -53.14 46.48
N ASP A 288 3.46 -53.08 46.73
CA ASP A 288 4.19 -51.83 46.91
C ASP A 288 4.10 -50.92 45.68
N TYR A 289 3.77 -49.65 45.90
CA TYR A 289 3.83 -48.55 44.94
C TYR A 289 5.07 -47.69 45.11
N SER A 290 5.58 -47.59 46.34
CA SER A 290 6.78 -46.84 46.67
C SER A 290 7.61 -47.56 47.74
N THR A 291 8.91 -47.64 47.50
CA THR A 291 9.91 -48.12 48.45
C THR A 291 11.20 -47.32 48.29
N ASN A 292 11.96 -47.14 49.37
CA ASN A 292 13.30 -46.56 49.29
C ASN A 292 14.20 -47.44 48.44
N SER A 293 15.12 -46.83 47.70
CA SER A 293 16.12 -47.55 46.94
C SER A 293 17.07 -48.30 47.86
N GLN A 294 17.53 -49.48 47.44
CA GLN A 294 18.48 -50.25 48.23
C GLN A 294 19.92 -49.96 47.79
N ASN A 295 20.75 -49.38 48.67
CA ASN A 295 22.12 -48.97 48.31
C ASN A 295 23.06 -50.14 47.98
N ASN A 296 22.80 -51.35 48.49
CA ASN A 296 23.56 -52.56 48.14
C ASN A 296 23.03 -53.16 46.81
N SER A 297 23.93 -53.45 45.87
CA SER A 297 23.66 -53.99 44.53
C SER A 297 23.20 -55.45 44.50
N THR A 298 22.79 -56.02 45.63
CA THR A 298 22.34 -57.42 45.71
C THR A 298 21.17 -57.64 46.66
N THR A 299 20.81 -56.67 47.50
CA THR A 299 19.70 -56.80 48.46
C THR A 299 18.57 -55.86 48.08
N GLY A 300 17.34 -56.35 47.96
CA GLY A 300 16.19 -55.55 47.52
C GLY A 300 15.27 -56.33 46.58
N PHE A 301 14.23 -55.67 46.07
CA PHE A 301 13.17 -56.38 45.33
C PHE A 301 12.34 -55.55 44.34
N ASN A 302 12.50 -54.22 44.28
CA ASN A 302 11.70 -53.39 43.38
C ASN A 302 12.57 -52.74 42.31
N GLY A 303 11.98 -52.38 41.18
CA GLY A 303 12.64 -51.65 40.10
C GLY A 303 12.66 -50.14 40.36
N SER A 304 13.70 -49.46 39.87
CA SER A 304 13.79 -48.00 39.94
C SER A 304 12.77 -47.32 39.02
N LYS A 305 12.10 -46.27 39.52
CA LYS A 305 11.27 -45.36 38.71
C LYS A 305 12.15 -44.61 37.70
N GLY A 306 11.54 -44.07 36.65
CA GLY A 306 12.19 -43.13 35.72
C GLY A 306 12.33 -41.73 36.29
N GLU A 307 13.07 -40.85 35.60
CA GLU A 307 13.12 -39.42 35.91
C GLU A 307 11.96 -38.66 35.24
N GLY A 308 11.48 -37.58 35.87
CA GLY A 308 10.39 -36.77 35.35
C GLY A 308 10.22 -35.43 36.06
N ILE A 309 9.10 -34.77 35.82
CA ILE A 309 8.82 -33.42 36.34
C ILE A 309 8.62 -33.35 37.86
N ALA A 310 8.41 -34.50 38.51
CA ALA A 310 8.25 -34.59 39.96
C ALA A 310 9.57 -34.85 40.71
N GLY A 311 10.68 -35.01 39.99
CA GLY A 311 11.98 -35.32 40.60
C GLY A 311 12.78 -36.37 39.83
N THR A 312 13.81 -36.90 40.48
CA THR A 312 14.78 -37.79 39.85
C THR A 312 15.11 -38.94 40.78
N PRO A 313 15.00 -40.19 40.34
CA PRO A 313 15.22 -41.34 41.21
C PRO A 313 16.70 -41.44 41.63
N LYS A 314 16.97 -42.19 42.70
CA LYS A 314 18.34 -42.49 43.16
C LYS A 314 19.25 -43.01 42.05
N PHE A 315 18.78 -43.95 41.24
CA PHE A 315 19.57 -44.61 40.21
C PHE A 315 18.96 -44.35 38.82
N VAL A 316 19.74 -43.69 37.95
CA VAL A 316 19.33 -43.39 36.57
C VAL A 316 20.32 -44.00 35.58
N LEU A 317 19.80 -44.44 34.43
CA LEU A 317 20.63 -44.84 33.32
C LEU A 317 21.20 -43.58 32.64
N ASP A 318 22.50 -43.55 32.43
CA ASP A 318 23.13 -42.49 31.65
C ASP A 318 22.70 -42.58 30.17
N TYR A 319 22.85 -41.47 29.44
CA TYR A 319 22.37 -41.37 28.07
C TYR A 319 22.91 -42.51 27.19
N VAL A 320 21.98 -43.28 26.63
CA VAL A 320 22.27 -44.29 25.62
C VAL A 320 22.00 -43.69 24.26
N ASN A 321 23.03 -43.69 23.40
CA ASN A 321 22.86 -43.23 22.02
C ASN A 321 21.90 -44.20 21.29
N PRO A 322 20.72 -43.72 20.82
CA PRO A 322 19.73 -44.57 20.18
C PRO A 322 20.27 -45.30 18.94
N SER A 323 21.23 -44.72 18.23
CA SER A 323 21.84 -45.34 17.04
C SER A 323 22.72 -46.56 17.38
N THR A 324 23.09 -46.73 18.65
CA THR A 324 23.84 -47.89 19.13
C THR A 324 22.94 -49.03 19.62
N ILE A 325 21.63 -48.82 19.68
CA ILE A 325 20.68 -49.87 20.08
C ILE A 325 20.52 -50.85 18.92
N SER A 326 20.95 -52.09 19.13
CA SER A 326 20.88 -53.13 18.13
C SER A 326 19.43 -53.46 17.80
N ALA A 327 19.05 -53.27 16.54
CA ALA A 327 17.80 -53.72 15.91
C ALA A 327 17.56 -55.24 16.04
N THR A 328 18.54 -55.99 16.55
CA THR A 328 18.43 -57.42 16.80
C THR A 328 18.32 -57.78 18.27
N ASN A 329 18.63 -56.99 19.29
CA ASN A 329 18.40 -57.47 20.67
C ASN A 329 17.91 -56.40 21.65
N GLY A 330 17.62 -55.20 21.15
CA GLY A 330 17.06 -54.11 21.93
C GLY A 330 18.04 -53.51 22.94
N ASN A 331 19.34 -53.82 22.81
CA ASN A 331 20.39 -53.40 23.72
C ASN A 331 21.49 -52.61 23.00
N PRO A 332 22.17 -51.68 23.68
CA PRO A 332 23.28 -50.93 23.10
C PRO A 332 24.48 -51.82 22.82
N THR A 333 25.24 -51.49 21.77
CA THR A 333 26.50 -52.17 21.41
C THR A 333 27.62 -51.94 22.42
N THR A 334 27.51 -50.90 23.25
CA THR A 334 28.41 -50.62 24.38
C THR A 334 27.65 -50.74 25.69
N THR A 335 28.28 -51.30 26.73
CA THR A 335 27.66 -51.41 28.06
C THR A 335 27.32 -50.02 28.61
N PRO A 336 26.05 -49.75 28.96
CA PRO A 336 25.66 -48.46 29.51
C PRO A 336 26.16 -48.30 30.96
N THR A 337 26.01 -47.10 31.52
CA THR A 337 26.45 -46.76 32.88
C THR A 337 25.29 -46.19 33.70
N ILE A 338 25.42 -46.26 35.03
CA ILE A 338 24.39 -45.81 35.98
C ILE A 338 24.95 -44.65 36.77
N THR A 339 24.23 -43.53 36.78
CA THR A 339 24.47 -42.44 37.72
C THR A 339 23.71 -42.70 39.02
N THR A 340 24.44 -42.61 40.15
CA THR A 340 23.87 -42.72 41.51
C THR A 340 23.77 -41.32 42.12
N ASN A 341 22.54 -40.82 42.29
CA ASN A 341 22.27 -39.55 42.94
C ASN A 341 22.48 -39.63 44.45
N ALA A 342 22.66 -38.50 45.14
CA ALA A 342 22.86 -38.45 46.59
C ALA A 342 21.58 -38.82 47.37
N ASP A 343 20.41 -38.41 46.87
CA ASP A 343 19.12 -38.58 47.54
C ASP A 343 18.21 -39.55 46.77
N GLU A 344 17.12 -40.02 47.41
CA GLU A 344 16.05 -40.76 46.73
C GLU A 344 15.41 -39.93 45.62
N GLY A 345 15.33 -38.62 45.82
CA GLY A 345 14.85 -37.69 44.80
C GLY A 345 13.34 -37.74 44.50
N TYR A 346 12.64 -38.80 44.93
CA TYR A 346 11.20 -38.87 45.15
C TYR A 346 10.89 -39.08 46.64
N PRO A 347 9.87 -38.41 47.21
CA PRO A 347 9.45 -38.63 48.59
C PRO A 347 9.01 -40.09 48.79
N ASN A 348 9.32 -40.67 49.96
CA ASN A 348 9.06 -42.07 50.32
C ASN A 348 9.68 -43.14 49.40
N GLY A 349 10.56 -42.75 48.47
CA GLY A 349 11.48 -43.66 47.79
C GLY A 349 11.37 -43.69 46.26
N SER A 350 12.46 -44.15 45.64
CA SER A 350 12.65 -44.17 44.19
C SER A 350 12.11 -45.41 43.49
N TYR A 351 11.68 -46.44 44.22
CA TYR A 351 11.45 -47.78 43.70
C TYR A 351 9.98 -48.18 43.78
N GLY A 352 9.57 -49.18 43.01
CA GLY A 352 8.21 -49.74 43.03
C GLY A 352 7.32 -49.22 41.90
N ARG A 353 6.14 -49.84 41.74
CA ARG A 353 5.31 -49.69 40.53
C ARG A 353 4.68 -48.33 40.31
N GLY A 354 4.50 -47.48 41.33
CA GLY A 354 3.83 -46.17 41.18
C GLY A 354 4.61 -45.22 40.26
N ALA A 355 3.92 -44.49 39.39
CA ALA A 355 4.53 -43.62 38.38
C ALA A 355 4.52 -42.14 38.83
N PRO A 356 5.69 -41.49 39.06
CA PRO A 356 5.71 -40.11 39.53
C PRO A 356 5.52 -39.15 38.36
N ALA A 357 4.36 -38.50 38.30
CA ALA A 357 3.99 -37.57 37.23
C ALA A 357 4.12 -38.19 35.83
N ASN A 358 4.98 -37.63 34.98
CA ASN A 358 5.19 -38.11 33.62
C ASN A 358 6.29 -39.18 33.50
N ALA A 359 6.96 -39.55 34.60
CA ALA A 359 7.94 -40.64 34.58
C ALA A 359 7.25 -42.00 34.68
N GLY A 360 7.85 -43.03 34.08
CA GLY A 360 7.42 -44.41 34.25
C GLY A 360 7.69 -44.91 35.66
N GLY A 361 6.73 -45.63 36.24
CA GLY A 361 6.96 -46.41 37.45
C GLY A 361 8.00 -47.49 37.18
N GLY A 362 8.76 -47.87 38.21
CA GLY A 362 9.71 -48.98 38.10
C GLY A 362 8.95 -50.29 37.94
N SER A 363 9.01 -51.13 38.94
CA SER A 363 8.21 -52.35 38.98
C SER A 363 8.24 -52.90 40.39
N THR A 364 7.26 -53.72 40.73
CA THR A 364 7.20 -54.39 42.01
C THR A 364 7.32 -55.89 41.77
N ASP A 365 8.21 -56.58 42.49
CA ASP A 365 8.38 -58.03 42.30
C ASP A 365 7.17 -58.80 42.84
N GLY A 366 6.82 -59.90 42.18
CA GLY A 366 5.71 -60.76 42.59
C GLY A 366 5.97 -61.53 43.89
N ASN A 367 7.25 -61.75 44.23
CA ASN A 367 7.76 -62.43 45.42
C ASN A 367 8.97 -61.67 46.03
N PRO A 368 8.73 -60.53 46.70
CA PRO A 368 9.78 -59.64 47.18
C PRO A 368 10.84 -60.27 48.11
N SER A 369 10.51 -61.33 48.85
CA SER A 369 11.47 -61.99 49.73
C SER A 369 12.61 -62.68 48.98
N SER A 370 12.35 -63.10 47.74
CA SER A 370 13.32 -63.81 46.88
C SER A 370 13.67 -63.03 45.61
N ASN A 371 12.87 -62.02 45.26
CA ASN A 371 12.94 -61.26 44.01
C ASN A 371 12.98 -62.15 42.75
N ASP A 372 12.34 -63.32 42.81
CA ASP A 372 12.38 -64.34 41.78
C ASP A 372 11.16 -64.31 40.86
N GLN A 373 10.26 -63.33 41.02
CA GLN A 373 9.03 -63.21 40.21
C GLN A 373 8.96 -61.84 39.53
N ASN A 374 9.82 -61.67 38.54
CA ASN A 374 10.09 -60.35 38.03
C ASN A 374 9.01 -59.81 37.08
N SER A 375 8.69 -58.53 37.24
CA SER A 375 7.73 -57.78 36.44
C SER A 375 8.41 -56.63 35.68
N GLY A 376 7.72 -56.09 34.66
CA GLY A 376 8.28 -55.12 33.73
C GLY A 376 8.14 -53.68 34.20
N GLY A 377 9.04 -52.83 33.70
CA GLY A 377 9.06 -51.38 33.91
C GLY A 377 7.92 -50.65 33.20
N GLY A 378 7.38 -49.57 33.80
CA GLY A 378 6.39 -48.70 33.16
C GLY A 378 7.01 -47.72 32.17
N GLY A 379 6.30 -47.39 31.10
CA GLY A 379 6.73 -46.40 30.11
C GLY A 379 6.62 -44.95 30.61
N GLY A 380 7.47 -44.06 30.14
CA GLY A 380 7.35 -42.62 30.39
C GLY A 380 6.19 -41.99 29.63
N ALA A 381 5.82 -40.75 29.96
CA ALA A 381 4.75 -40.00 29.31
C ALA A 381 5.13 -38.58 28.90
N ASN A 382 4.38 -38.04 27.94
CA ASN A 382 4.39 -36.63 27.57
C ASN A 382 3.00 -36.23 27.02
N GLY A 383 2.80 -36.15 25.70
CA GLY A 383 1.47 -35.90 25.13
C GLY A 383 0.55 -37.13 25.17
N GLY A 384 1.15 -38.33 25.24
CA GLY A 384 0.47 -39.61 25.44
C GLY A 384 0.86 -40.26 26.77
N ASN A 385 -0.01 -41.12 27.29
CA ASN A 385 0.25 -41.86 28.54
C ASN A 385 1.34 -42.90 28.29
N GLY A 386 2.13 -43.20 29.32
CA GLY A 386 3.03 -44.35 29.29
C GLY A 386 2.24 -45.66 29.33
N GLY A 387 2.77 -46.69 28.68
CA GLY A 387 2.26 -48.05 28.79
C GLY A 387 2.61 -48.68 30.13
N ARG A 388 1.77 -49.60 30.61
CA ARG A 388 2.02 -50.34 31.85
C ARG A 388 3.04 -51.46 31.62
N GLY A 389 3.98 -51.63 32.53
CA GLY A 389 4.87 -52.78 32.54
C GLY A 389 4.12 -54.10 32.72
N GLY A 390 4.63 -55.16 32.12
CA GLY A 390 4.03 -56.49 32.14
C GLY A 390 4.09 -57.18 33.50
N ARG A 391 3.31 -58.25 33.64
CA ARG A 391 3.05 -58.98 34.89
C ARG A 391 4.29 -59.72 35.42
N ALA A 392 4.27 -60.05 36.71
CA ALA A 392 5.30 -60.87 37.34
C ALA A 392 5.31 -62.32 36.80
N TRP A 393 6.51 -62.89 36.67
CA TRP A 393 6.68 -64.31 36.38
C TRP A 393 6.11 -65.22 37.49
N SER A 394 5.65 -66.41 37.09
CA SER A 394 4.93 -67.44 37.87
C SER A 394 3.58 -67.00 38.47
N SER A 395 3.53 -66.03 39.37
CA SER A 395 2.27 -65.64 40.05
C SER A 395 1.29 -64.85 39.17
N GLN A 396 1.77 -64.26 38.06
CA GLN A 396 0.98 -63.43 37.15
C GLN A 396 0.31 -62.22 37.83
N VAL A 397 0.82 -61.79 38.99
CA VAL A 397 0.32 -60.59 39.66
C VAL A 397 0.60 -59.36 38.79
N PRO A 398 -0.35 -58.40 38.71
CA PRO A 398 -0.19 -57.19 37.90
C PRO A 398 0.69 -56.16 38.62
N SER A 399 1.91 -56.55 38.98
CA SER A 399 2.85 -55.73 39.76
C SER A 399 3.84 -54.94 38.90
N GLY A 400 3.73 -55.02 37.57
CA GLY A 400 4.50 -54.19 36.64
C GLY A 400 4.23 -52.69 36.83
N GLY A 401 5.22 -51.88 36.47
CA GLY A 401 5.19 -50.43 36.65
C GLY A 401 4.02 -49.76 35.95
N PHE A 402 3.37 -48.82 36.61
CA PHE A 402 2.42 -47.92 35.95
C PHE A 402 3.16 -47.04 34.94
N GLY A 403 2.51 -46.73 33.83
CA GLY A 403 3.03 -45.73 32.90
C GLY A 403 2.86 -44.32 33.46
N GLY A 404 3.71 -43.39 33.02
CA GLY A 404 3.55 -41.98 33.35
C GLY A 404 2.22 -41.40 32.83
N LYS A 405 1.82 -40.26 33.39
CA LYS A 405 0.60 -39.54 32.98
C LYS A 405 0.87 -38.51 31.89
N ALA A 406 0.01 -38.45 30.88
CA ALA A 406 0.07 -37.47 29.80
C ALA A 406 -0.37 -36.06 30.23
N PHE A 407 0.17 -35.06 29.55
CA PHE A 407 -0.29 -33.68 29.61
C PHE A 407 -1.42 -33.44 28.61
N THR A 408 -2.43 -32.70 29.04
CA THR A 408 -3.57 -32.31 28.20
C THR A 408 -3.29 -30.99 27.47
N THR A 409 -4.05 -30.69 26.43
CA THR A 409 -4.02 -29.37 25.75
C THR A 409 -4.21 -28.21 26.72
N ALA A 410 -5.08 -28.38 27.72
CA ALA A 410 -5.32 -27.38 28.76
C ALA A 410 -4.08 -27.12 29.63
N LEU A 411 -3.25 -28.12 29.90
CA LEU A 411 -2.00 -27.96 30.66
C LEU A 411 -0.88 -27.35 29.81
N ILE A 412 -0.84 -27.63 28.51
CA ILE A 412 0.09 -26.96 27.58
C ILE A 412 -0.27 -25.47 27.43
N ASN A 413 -1.54 -25.10 27.65
CA ASN A 413 -2.08 -23.74 27.73
C ASN A 413 -1.49 -22.78 26.68
N ASN A 414 -1.87 -22.96 25.41
CA ASN A 414 -1.33 -22.17 24.29
C ASN A 414 0.21 -22.11 24.24
N GLY A 415 0.89 -23.17 24.70
CA GLY A 415 2.34 -23.23 24.68
C GLY A 415 3.02 -22.43 25.79
N GLU A 416 2.35 -22.12 26.90
CA GLU A 416 2.96 -21.57 28.12
C GLU A 416 3.80 -22.59 28.91
N ARG A 417 3.59 -23.90 28.65
CA ARG A 417 4.35 -24.98 29.27
C ARG A 417 4.93 -25.94 28.23
N LEU A 418 6.19 -26.30 28.41
CA LEU A 418 6.91 -27.29 27.61
C LEU A 418 7.53 -28.34 28.52
N PHE A 419 7.47 -29.61 28.11
CA PHE A 419 7.94 -30.73 28.92
C PHE A 419 8.90 -31.61 28.12
N MET A 420 9.93 -32.14 28.78
CA MET A 420 10.68 -33.25 28.20
C MET A 420 9.85 -34.53 28.30
N GLY A 421 10.11 -35.48 27.40
CA GLY A 421 9.59 -36.83 27.56
C GLY A 421 10.05 -37.42 28.89
N GLY A 422 9.14 -38.02 29.65
CA GLY A 422 9.49 -38.76 30.87
C GLY A 422 10.33 -40.00 30.56
N GLY A 423 11.24 -40.34 31.46
CA GLY A 423 12.00 -41.58 31.38
C GLY A 423 11.15 -42.79 31.73
N GLY A 424 11.39 -43.92 31.07
CA GLY A 424 10.80 -45.21 31.46
C GLY A 424 11.40 -45.74 32.76
N GLY A 425 10.62 -46.51 33.52
CA GLY A 425 11.10 -47.19 34.72
C GLY A 425 11.74 -48.54 34.42
N ALA A 426 12.47 -49.05 35.40
CA ALA A 426 13.16 -50.33 35.31
C ALA A 426 12.27 -51.51 35.69
N GLY A 427 12.50 -52.65 35.04
CA GLY A 427 12.02 -53.96 35.49
C GLY A 427 12.77 -54.45 36.73
N THR A 428 12.18 -55.40 37.46
CA THR A 428 12.88 -56.13 38.53
C THR A 428 13.75 -57.21 37.90
N THR A 429 14.90 -57.49 38.50
CA THR A 429 15.83 -58.52 38.01
C THR A 429 16.65 -59.10 39.14
N ASN A 430 16.74 -60.42 39.21
CA ASN A 430 17.61 -61.14 40.16
C ASN A 430 18.72 -61.93 39.47
N ASP A 431 18.50 -62.39 38.24
CA ASP A 431 19.49 -63.13 37.47
C ASP A 431 20.37 -62.20 36.63
N ALA A 432 19.88 -61.00 36.32
CA ALA A 432 20.61 -59.93 35.63
C ALA A 432 21.21 -60.41 34.30
N THR A 433 20.41 -61.17 33.56
CA THR A 433 20.83 -61.73 32.27
C THR A 433 20.95 -60.65 31.19
N THR A 434 21.64 -60.96 30.10
CA THR A 434 21.77 -60.07 28.93
C THR A 434 21.06 -60.70 27.74
N SER A 435 20.25 -59.94 26.99
CA SER A 435 19.48 -60.49 25.87
C SER A 435 20.35 -61.10 24.77
N VAL A 436 19.89 -62.23 24.24
CA VAL A 436 20.44 -62.92 23.06
C VAL A 436 19.51 -62.65 21.88
N SER A 437 20.07 -62.20 20.76
CA SER A 437 19.47 -62.02 19.43
C SER A 437 17.96 -62.34 19.22
N ARG A 438 17.17 -61.33 18.82
CA ARG A 438 15.80 -61.32 18.21
C ARG A 438 15.69 -62.19 16.96
N THR A 439 16.79 -62.63 16.35
CA THR A 439 16.71 -63.40 15.10
C THR A 439 16.42 -64.88 15.36
N LEU A 440 15.23 -65.29 14.93
CA LEU A 440 14.73 -66.66 14.77
C LEU A 440 15.80 -67.60 14.18
N GLY A 441 16.21 -68.60 14.97
CA GLY A 441 16.81 -69.84 14.48
C GLY A 441 15.87 -70.99 14.82
N THR A 442 15.31 -71.63 13.78
CA THR A 442 14.38 -72.76 13.82
C THR A 442 14.66 -73.79 14.92
N ASN A 443 13.61 -74.21 15.64
CA ASN A 443 13.57 -75.43 16.48
C ASN A 443 14.83 -75.69 17.32
N TYR A 444 15.05 -74.90 18.37
CA TYR A 444 16.07 -75.19 19.37
C TYR A 444 15.52 -76.20 20.40
N THR A 445 15.72 -77.49 20.16
CA THR A 445 15.45 -78.58 21.13
C THR A 445 16.68 -78.99 21.95
N GLY A 446 17.80 -78.28 21.79
CA GLY A 446 19.00 -78.42 22.64
C GLY A 446 19.18 -77.19 23.54
N SER A 447 19.73 -77.40 24.74
CA SER A 447 20.15 -76.29 25.62
C SER A 447 21.11 -75.34 24.87
N PRO A 448 20.89 -74.03 24.84
CA PRO A 448 21.71 -73.10 24.08
C PRO A 448 23.11 -72.97 24.71
N THR A 449 24.15 -73.37 23.97
CA THR A 449 25.53 -72.97 24.30
C THR A 449 25.76 -71.53 23.85
N TYR A 450 25.84 -70.60 24.80
CA TYR A 450 26.16 -69.20 24.54
C TYR A 450 27.68 -68.97 24.42
N ALA A 451 28.07 -68.05 23.55
CA ALA A 451 29.46 -67.70 23.23
C ALA A 451 30.25 -67.03 24.37
N ASN A 452 29.76 -67.05 25.61
CA ASN A 452 30.49 -66.47 26.75
C ASN A 452 30.18 -67.11 28.12
N GLY A 453 29.79 -68.39 28.17
CA GLY A 453 29.71 -69.14 29.45
C GLY A 453 28.69 -68.61 30.47
N ALA A 454 27.67 -67.86 30.06
CA ALA A 454 26.54 -67.49 30.91
C ALA A 454 25.51 -68.63 30.91
N ASP A 455 25.42 -69.32 32.05
CA ASP A 455 24.52 -70.44 32.31
C ASP A 455 23.06 -69.97 32.48
N PHE A 456 22.13 -70.78 31.98
CA PHE A 456 20.68 -70.65 32.10
C PHE A 456 20.21 -70.90 33.54
N ASP A 457 21.04 -71.53 34.39
CA ASP A 457 20.74 -71.86 35.79
C ASP A 457 21.16 -70.78 36.81
N GLY A 458 21.74 -69.69 36.33
CA GLY A 458 22.18 -68.61 37.20
C GLY A 458 23.34 -69.01 38.13
N ASN A 459 24.30 -69.85 37.72
CA ASN A 459 25.45 -70.19 38.56
C ASN A 459 26.73 -69.39 38.31
N ASN A 460 26.75 -68.45 37.35
CA ASN A 460 27.85 -67.49 37.19
C ASN A 460 27.43 -66.06 37.59
N LYS A 461 26.98 -65.91 38.84
CA LYS A 461 26.33 -64.70 39.39
C LYS A 461 27.27 -63.55 39.80
N ALA A 462 28.57 -63.60 39.49
CA ALA A 462 29.56 -62.72 40.12
C ALA A 462 29.87 -61.41 39.37
N ALA A 463 29.30 -61.17 38.18
CA ALA A 463 29.68 -60.01 37.34
C ALA A 463 28.53 -59.26 36.62
N SER A 464 27.26 -59.63 36.83
CA SER A 464 26.12 -58.97 36.16
C SER A 464 25.49 -57.87 37.03
N THR A 465 25.21 -56.70 36.43
CA THR A 465 24.78 -55.49 37.15
C THR A 465 23.26 -55.30 37.22
N GLY A 466 22.48 -56.03 36.41
CA GLY A 466 21.04 -55.84 36.22
C GLY A 466 20.67 -54.68 35.29
N ILE A 467 21.67 -54.05 34.66
CA ILE A 467 21.48 -52.83 33.88
C ILE A 467 20.57 -52.99 32.66
N TYR A 468 20.41 -54.20 32.12
CA TYR A 468 19.54 -54.45 30.96
C TYR A 468 18.04 -54.53 31.30
N SER A 469 17.67 -54.40 32.58
CA SER A 469 16.30 -54.11 32.99
C SER A 469 15.99 -52.61 33.04
N SER A 470 16.92 -51.74 32.67
CA SER A 470 16.72 -50.29 32.70
C SER A 470 15.70 -49.83 31.66
N GLY A 471 14.97 -48.78 31.99
CA GLY A 471 14.08 -48.13 31.02
C GLY A 471 14.83 -47.37 29.92
N GLY A 472 14.07 -46.71 29.05
CA GLY A 472 14.56 -45.81 28.02
C GLY A 472 14.40 -44.33 28.40
N ALA A 473 15.33 -43.49 27.98
CA ALA A 473 15.27 -42.04 28.20
C ALA A 473 14.20 -41.38 27.32
N GLY A 474 13.54 -40.33 27.81
CA GLY A 474 12.56 -39.58 27.03
C GLY A 474 13.21 -38.62 26.02
N GLY A 475 12.42 -38.10 25.09
CA GLY A 475 12.87 -37.13 24.09
C GLY A 475 13.05 -35.70 24.63
N GLY A 476 13.92 -34.92 24.00
CA GLY A 476 14.18 -33.53 24.36
C GLY A 476 13.12 -32.53 23.87
N ILE A 477 13.37 -31.23 24.09
CA ILE A 477 12.54 -30.11 23.64
C ILE A 477 13.25 -29.36 22.51
N ALA A 478 12.59 -29.15 21.37
CA ALA A 478 13.04 -28.24 20.32
C ALA A 478 12.18 -26.97 20.33
N VAL A 479 12.80 -25.80 20.45
CA VAL A 479 12.14 -24.50 20.48
C VAL A 479 12.70 -23.64 19.34
N VAL A 480 11.86 -23.32 18.36
CA VAL A 480 12.25 -22.46 17.23
C VAL A 480 11.24 -21.34 17.07
N ARG A 481 11.74 -20.11 16.98
CA ARG A 481 10.98 -18.91 16.68
C ARG A 481 11.61 -18.27 15.44
N ALA A 482 10.87 -18.14 14.35
CA ALA A 482 11.40 -17.61 13.09
C ALA A 482 10.36 -16.75 12.37
N ASP A 483 10.77 -15.86 11.47
CA ASP A 483 9.80 -15.20 10.59
C ASP A 483 9.16 -16.23 9.65
N THR A 484 10.00 -17.01 8.96
CA THR A 484 9.56 -18.12 8.10
C THR A 484 10.41 -19.36 8.30
N ILE A 485 9.78 -20.54 8.23
CA ILE A 485 10.43 -21.85 8.26
C ILE A 485 10.21 -22.53 6.90
N ALA A 486 11.29 -22.81 6.17
CA ALA A 486 11.22 -23.33 4.81
C ALA A 486 12.28 -24.39 4.52
N GLY A 487 12.15 -25.07 3.37
CA GLY A 487 12.93 -26.26 3.05
C GLY A 487 12.24 -27.52 3.57
N SER A 488 12.94 -28.65 3.63
CA SER A 488 12.39 -29.89 4.19
C SER A 488 13.32 -30.46 5.26
N GLY A 489 12.79 -31.06 6.31
CA GLY A 489 13.61 -31.65 7.37
C GLY A 489 12.81 -32.18 8.54
N ILE A 490 13.40 -33.14 9.26
CA ILE A 490 12.78 -33.79 10.41
C ILE A 490 13.41 -33.26 11.70
N PHE A 491 12.55 -32.84 12.63
CA PHE A 491 12.89 -32.69 14.04
C PHE A 491 12.54 -34.01 14.73
N ASP A 492 13.56 -34.78 15.11
CA ASP A 492 13.41 -36.07 15.77
C ASP A 492 13.60 -35.90 17.28
N VAL A 493 12.49 -35.91 18.01
CA VAL A 493 12.43 -35.79 19.47
C VAL A 493 11.91 -37.07 20.10
N ARG A 494 12.13 -38.24 19.48
CA ARG A 494 11.60 -39.50 20.01
C ARG A 494 12.15 -39.91 21.37
N GLY A 495 11.34 -40.66 22.10
CA GLY A 495 11.80 -41.42 23.25
C GLY A 495 12.62 -42.64 22.83
N VAL A 496 13.44 -43.13 23.74
CA VAL A 496 14.32 -44.29 23.52
C VAL A 496 13.65 -45.56 24.01
N GLN A 497 13.91 -46.66 23.31
CA GLN A 497 13.46 -47.99 23.70
C GLN A 497 14.03 -48.37 25.09
N GLY A 498 13.22 -49.03 25.92
CA GLY A 498 13.68 -49.68 27.15
C GLY A 498 14.59 -50.87 26.84
N LEU A 499 15.57 -51.12 27.71
CA LEU A 499 16.52 -52.21 27.48
C LEU A 499 15.83 -53.57 27.60
N SER A 500 16.30 -54.51 26.78
CA SER A 500 15.74 -55.85 26.69
C SER A 500 16.60 -56.85 27.46
N ILE A 501 15.96 -57.80 28.11
CA ILE A 501 16.60 -58.79 28.96
C ILE A 501 16.26 -60.22 28.49
N ALA A 502 17.15 -61.18 28.74
CA ALA A 502 16.90 -62.56 28.34
C ALA A 502 15.86 -63.19 29.27
N ASN A 503 16.23 -63.35 30.54
CA ASN A 503 15.44 -63.85 31.67
C ASN A 503 15.36 -62.72 32.70
N ASP A 504 14.14 -62.31 33.11
CA ASP A 504 13.77 -61.24 34.08
C ASP A 504 12.84 -60.16 33.49
N GLY A 505 12.47 -59.17 34.30
CA GLY A 505 11.64 -58.04 33.91
C GLY A 505 12.40 -57.01 33.08
N ALA A 506 11.81 -56.61 31.94
CA ALA A 506 12.42 -55.63 31.03
C ALA A 506 12.03 -54.19 31.38
N GLY A 507 12.82 -53.20 30.94
CA GLY A 507 12.56 -51.79 31.23
C GLY A 507 11.52 -51.15 30.30
N GLY A 508 10.81 -50.14 30.79
CA GLY A 508 9.85 -49.38 29.97
C GLY A 508 10.53 -48.38 29.03
N GLY A 509 9.91 -48.08 27.89
CA GLY A 509 10.36 -47.06 26.94
C GLY A 509 10.17 -45.64 27.45
N GLY A 510 11.04 -44.73 27.01
CA GLY A 510 10.92 -43.29 27.28
C GLY A 510 9.86 -42.64 26.39
N ALA A 511 9.23 -41.57 26.85
CA ALA A 511 8.24 -40.85 26.04
C ALA A 511 8.88 -39.97 24.97
N GLY A 512 8.09 -39.63 23.94
CA GLY A 512 8.43 -38.59 22.99
C GLY A 512 8.60 -37.22 23.66
N GLY A 513 9.45 -36.39 23.08
CA GLY A 513 9.74 -35.03 23.52
C GLY A 513 8.74 -33.99 23.03
N THR A 514 9.14 -32.72 23.04
CA THR A 514 8.28 -31.61 22.63
C THR A 514 8.90 -30.80 21.50
N VAL A 515 8.13 -30.46 20.48
CA VAL A 515 8.51 -29.46 19.48
C VAL A 515 7.62 -28.23 19.64
N TYR A 516 8.24 -27.07 19.79
CA TYR A 516 7.63 -25.76 19.77
C TYR A 516 8.18 -25.00 18.56
N ALA A 517 7.36 -24.79 17.53
CA ALA A 517 7.77 -24.17 16.27
C ALA A 517 6.83 -23.03 15.88
N VAL A 518 7.30 -21.80 16.01
CA VAL A 518 6.53 -20.59 15.74
C VAL A 518 7.11 -19.86 14.53
N ALA A 519 6.27 -19.63 13.52
CA ALA A 519 6.53 -18.75 12.40
C ALA A 519 5.62 -17.53 12.47
N TYR A 520 6.20 -16.33 12.33
CA TYR A 520 5.47 -15.08 12.48
C TYR A 520 4.94 -14.51 11.15
N ASP A 521 5.57 -14.86 10.03
CA ASP A 521 5.20 -14.40 8.68
C ASP A 521 4.98 -12.87 8.58
N VAL A 522 5.86 -12.09 9.22
CA VAL A 522 5.81 -10.62 9.25
C VAL A 522 6.14 -10.04 7.88
N LYS A 523 6.89 -10.77 7.03
CA LYS A 523 7.35 -10.29 5.72
C LYS A 523 6.67 -10.89 4.47
N SER A 524 5.90 -11.99 4.52
CA SER A 524 5.38 -12.59 3.27
C SER A 524 4.06 -12.02 2.77
N THR A 525 3.90 -12.08 1.44
CA THR A 525 2.72 -11.67 0.68
C THR A 525 1.71 -12.80 0.47
N GLY A 526 1.72 -13.87 1.29
CA GLY A 526 0.70 -14.93 1.24
C GLY A 526 1.20 -16.38 1.14
N THR A 527 2.35 -16.74 1.73
CA THR A 527 2.77 -18.15 1.87
C THR A 527 2.87 -18.55 3.33
N THR A 528 2.16 -19.61 3.72
CA THR A 528 2.12 -20.18 5.08
C THR A 528 3.50 -20.20 5.77
N GLY A 529 3.63 -19.52 6.92
CA GLY A 529 4.90 -19.28 7.62
C GLY A 529 5.75 -20.52 7.98
N ILE A 530 5.18 -21.73 7.96
CA ILE A 530 5.92 -23.00 8.02
C ILE A 530 5.63 -23.79 6.74
N SER A 531 6.68 -24.27 6.07
CA SER A 531 6.56 -25.15 4.90
C SER A 531 7.44 -26.39 5.07
N ASN A 532 6.83 -27.57 4.92
CA ASN A 532 7.49 -28.89 4.89
C ASN A 532 8.42 -29.21 6.09
N LEU A 533 8.15 -28.63 7.28
CA LEU A 533 8.73 -29.09 8.53
C LEU A 533 8.07 -30.42 8.93
N SER A 534 8.88 -31.44 9.15
CA SER A 534 8.44 -32.73 9.63
C SER A 534 8.82 -32.94 11.10
N VAL A 535 7.93 -33.54 11.89
CA VAL A 535 8.19 -33.80 13.32
C VAL A 535 7.98 -35.27 13.66
N ASN A 536 8.98 -35.89 14.28
CA ASN A 536 8.89 -37.23 14.83
C ASN A 536 9.01 -37.17 16.36
N ALA A 537 7.89 -37.36 17.04
CA ALA A 537 7.80 -37.30 18.50
C ALA A 537 7.22 -38.60 19.05
N ALA A 538 7.48 -39.75 18.42
CA ALA A 538 7.04 -41.04 18.91
C ALA A 538 7.64 -41.40 20.28
N GLY A 539 6.90 -42.17 21.08
CA GLY A 539 7.42 -42.84 22.26
C GLY A 539 8.36 -43.99 21.89
N GLY A 540 9.30 -44.31 22.78
CA GLY A 540 10.19 -45.47 22.63
C GLY A 540 9.49 -46.77 23.00
N ASP A 541 9.85 -47.87 22.35
CA ASP A 541 9.27 -49.18 22.63
C ASP A 541 9.67 -49.71 24.01
N GLY A 542 8.81 -50.51 24.62
CA GLY A 542 9.17 -51.28 25.82
C GLY A 542 10.24 -52.32 25.53
N GLY A 543 11.05 -52.62 26.55
CA GLY A 543 12.05 -53.68 26.49
C GLY A 543 11.40 -55.07 26.43
N TRP A 544 12.07 -56.00 25.75
CA TRP A 544 11.61 -57.38 25.59
C TRP A 544 12.14 -58.26 26.71
N SER A 545 11.39 -59.30 27.06
CA SER A 545 11.85 -60.39 27.93
C SER A 545 11.80 -61.72 27.15
N THR A 546 12.95 -62.16 26.64
CA THR A 546 13.03 -63.14 25.53
C THR A 546 13.12 -64.62 25.96
N PHE A 547 12.84 -64.92 27.22
CA PHE A 547 12.93 -66.28 27.78
C PHE A 547 11.78 -67.20 27.33
N ARG A 548 11.93 -68.51 27.58
CA ARG A 548 10.88 -69.51 27.31
C ARG A 548 9.64 -69.25 28.15
N GLU A 549 9.83 -68.98 29.43
CA GLU A 549 8.79 -68.61 30.38
C GLU A 549 8.53 -67.10 30.36
N ALA A 550 7.28 -66.71 30.59
CA ALA A 550 6.87 -65.31 30.43
C ALA A 550 7.17 -64.47 31.68
N HIS A 551 8.21 -63.64 31.63
CA HIS A 551 8.44 -62.54 32.58
C HIS A 551 7.81 -61.24 32.06
N GLY A 552 7.75 -60.21 32.91
CA GLY A 552 7.13 -58.94 32.55
C GLY A 552 7.90 -58.16 31.48
N PRO A 553 7.36 -57.96 30.26
CA PRO A 553 7.94 -57.02 29.31
C PRO A 553 7.77 -55.56 29.75
N GLY A 554 8.55 -54.64 29.19
CA GLY A 554 8.44 -53.21 29.49
C GLY A 554 7.24 -52.53 28.82
N GLY A 555 6.70 -51.50 29.47
CA GLY A 555 5.74 -50.54 28.92
C GLY A 555 6.36 -49.63 27.85
N GLY A 556 5.77 -49.48 26.68
CA GLY A 556 6.12 -48.47 25.69
C GLY A 556 5.87 -47.05 26.19
N GLY A 557 6.72 -46.11 25.82
CA GLY A 557 6.58 -44.71 26.19
C GLY A 557 5.43 -44.02 25.45
N GLY A 558 4.82 -43.02 26.06
CA GLY A 558 3.81 -42.19 25.39
C GLY A 558 4.39 -41.33 24.27
N GLY A 559 3.57 -40.98 23.29
CA GLY A 559 3.94 -40.00 22.27
C GLY A 559 4.18 -38.60 22.85
N GLY A 560 4.93 -37.78 22.12
CA GLY A 560 5.34 -36.43 22.50
C GLY A 560 4.30 -35.35 22.25
N VAL A 561 4.75 -34.09 22.25
CA VAL A 561 3.90 -32.91 22.03
C VAL A 561 4.43 -32.09 20.86
N VAL A 562 3.55 -31.64 19.97
CA VAL A 562 3.88 -30.65 18.93
C VAL A 562 3.01 -29.41 19.14
N VAL A 563 3.67 -28.26 19.27
CA VAL A 563 3.05 -26.95 19.35
C VAL A 563 3.57 -26.12 18.18
N SER A 564 2.69 -25.71 17.26
CA SER A 564 3.13 -24.94 16.09
C SER A 564 2.11 -23.93 15.59
N THR A 565 2.60 -22.86 14.96
CA THR A 565 1.74 -21.89 14.26
C THR A 565 1.15 -22.52 13.01
N GLY A 566 -0.18 -22.63 12.96
CA GLY A 566 -0.91 -23.28 11.88
C GLY A 566 -0.77 -24.81 11.84
N ALA A 567 -1.56 -25.48 11.00
CA ALA A 567 -1.53 -26.93 10.80
C ALA A 567 -0.34 -27.42 9.93
N ALA A 568 0.71 -26.61 9.78
CA ALA A 568 1.65 -26.69 8.66
C ALA A 568 2.93 -27.52 8.91
N ALA A 569 3.16 -27.99 10.15
CA ALA A 569 4.17 -29.02 10.40
C ALA A 569 3.57 -30.41 10.10
N THR A 570 4.15 -31.14 9.14
CA THR A 570 3.76 -32.52 8.83
C THR A 570 4.25 -33.42 9.95
N VAL A 571 3.37 -33.78 10.87
CA VAL A 571 3.67 -34.76 11.92
C VAL A 571 3.96 -36.11 11.27
N VAL A 572 5.21 -36.57 11.35
CA VAL A 572 5.66 -37.88 10.88
C VAL A 572 5.16 -38.96 11.82
N SER A 573 5.25 -38.74 13.13
CA SER A 573 4.66 -39.64 14.12
C SER A 573 4.47 -38.97 15.48
N LEU A 574 3.30 -39.22 16.07
CA LEU A 574 2.99 -39.02 17.49
C LEU A 574 2.64 -40.35 18.16
N ALA A 575 2.93 -41.49 17.53
CA ALA A 575 2.56 -42.79 18.09
C ALA A 575 3.19 -42.99 19.47
N GLY A 576 2.44 -43.60 20.39
CA GLY A 576 3.06 -44.22 21.55
C GLY A 576 3.96 -45.38 21.10
N GLY A 577 4.99 -45.66 21.88
CA GLY A 577 5.86 -46.81 21.66
C GLY A 577 5.10 -48.11 21.84
N ALA A 578 5.52 -49.15 21.11
CA ALA A 578 4.95 -50.47 21.28
C ALA A 578 5.31 -51.01 22.67
N GLY A 579 4.40 -51.79 23.27
CA GLY A 579 4.74 -52.58 24.45
C GLY A 579 5.76 -53.65 24.11
N GLY A 580 6.71 -53.89 25.01
CA GLY A 580 7.61 -55.03 24.89
C GLY A 580 6.81 -56.34 24.86
N GLN A 581 7.44 -57.43 24.41
CA GLN A 581 6.79 -58.74 24.42
C GLN A 581 7.60 -59.75 25.23
N THR A 582 6.92 -60.80 25.67
CA THR A 582 7.53 -61.94 26.34
C THR A 582 7.18 -63.28 25.68
N GLY A 583 8.13 -64.23 25.74
CA GLY A 583 8.06 -65.58 25.14
C GLY A 583 8.99 -65.77 23.93
N LEU A 584 9.23 -67.03 23.54
CA LEU A 584 9.99 -67.36 22.31
C LEU A 584 9.27 -66.87 21.05
N LEU A 585 10.01 -66.21 20.15
CA LEU A 585 9.53 -65.90 18.80
C LEU A 585 9.22 -67.23 18.06
N GLY A 586 7.94 -67.45 17.76
CA GLY A 586 7.43 -68.70 17.16
C GLY A 586 6.24 -69.33 17.90
N ASN A 587 5.96 -68.93 19.14
CA ASN A 587 4.64 -69.14 19.74
C ASN A 587 3.65 -68.20 19.03
N ALA A 588 2.48 -68.69 18.63
CA ALA A 588 1.48 -67.93 17.86
C ALA A 588 0.87 -66.73 18.61
N ASN A 589 1.31 -66.41 19.83
CA ASN A 589 0.73 -65.36 20.65
C ASN A 589 1.77 -64.69 21.60
N PRO A 590 2.65 -63.80 21.10
CA PRO A 590 3.50 -62.99 21.96
C PRO A 590 2.65 -62.08 22.86
N ARG A 591 2.92 -62.07 24.18
CA ARG A 591 2.14 -61.30 25.15
C ARG A 591 2.81 -59.98 25.48
N ASN A 592 2.08 -58.88 25.32
CA ASN A 592 2.52 -57.54 25.70
C ASN A 592 1.78 -56.99 26.94
N PHE A 593 0.73 -57.65 27.44
CA PHE A 593 -0.02 -57.24 28.64
C PHE A 593 -0.46 -55.75 28.66
N TYR A 594 -0.91 -55.21 27.53
CA TYR A 594 -1.35 -53.80 27.41
C TYR A 594 -0.23 -52.78 27.67
N ALA A 595 1.02 -53.19 27.45
CA ALA A 595 2.18 -52.36 27.61
C ALA A 595 2.33 -51.25 26.55
N ALA A 596 1.40 -51.03 25.63
CA ALA A 596 1.55 -49.99 24.61
C ALA A 596 1.41 -48.58 25.20
N GLY A 597 2.22 -47.64 24.72
CA GLY A 597 2.09 -46.22 25.03
C GLY A 597 0.90 -45.58 24.30
N GLY A 598 0.35 -44.53 24.89
CA GLY A 598 -0.68 -43.70 24.26
C GLY A 598 -0.10 -42.75 23.21
N THR A 599 -0.94 -42.38 22.24
CA THR A 599 -0.60 -41.38 21.22
C THR A 599 -0.37 -40.00 21.84
N GLY A 600 0.60 -39.28 21.30
CA GLY A 600 0.97 -37.92 21.65
C GLY A 600 -0.06 -36.87 21.23
N LEU A 601 0.30 -35.61 21.46
CA LEU A 601 -0.56 -34.46 21.25
C LEU A 601 0.00 -33.52 20.19
N SER A 602 -0.88 -32.95 19.37
CA SER A 602 -0.58 -31.78 18.53
C SER A 602 -1.55 -30.66 18.88
N ALA A 603 -1.03 -29.46 19.11
CA ALA A 603 -1.80 -28.28 19.49
C ALA A 603 -1.35 -27.06 18.64
N PRO A 604 -2.29 -26.29 18.08
CA PRO A 604 -1.94 -25.03 17.44
C PRO A 604 -1.57 -23.97 18.47
N ILE A 605 -0.76 -22.98 18.07
CA ILE A 605 -0.47 -21.77 18.85
C ILE A 605 -0.59 -20.53 17.96
N SER A 606 -1.01 -19.39 18.53
CA SER A 606 -0.90 -18.10 17.85
C SER A 606 0.55 -17.62 17.88
N ALA A 607 0.98 -16.93 16.83
CA ALA A 607 2.31 -16.33 16.82
C ALA A 607 2.54 -15.38 18.01
N ASN A 608 1.48 -14.72 18.50
CA ASN A 608 1.57 -13.77 19.62
C ASN A 608 1.57 -14.40 21.02
N ASP A 609 1.35 -15.71 21.16
CA ASP A 609 1.20 -16.36 22.46
C ASP A 609 2.55 -16.84 23.06
N SER A 610 3.68 -16.49 22.45
CA SER A 610 5.01 -16.88 22.96
C SER A 610 5.31 -16.20 24.30
N PRO A 611 5.59 -16.94 25.39
CA PRO A 611 5.81 -16.35 26.71
C PRO A 611 7.07 -15.46 26.81
N GLY A 612 6.93 -14.30 27.45
CA GLY A 612 8.03 -13.38 27.69
C GLY A 612 8.25 -12.40 26.54
N ILE A 613 9.50 -12.12 26.23
CA ILE A 613 9.91 -11.15 25.22
C ILE A 613 9.60 -11.61 23.80
N LYS A 614 9.10 -10.66 22.99
CA LYS A 614 8.80 -10.84 21.56
C LYS A 614 10.04 -11.31 20.78
N SER A 615 9.82 -12.18 19.81
CA SER A 615 10.89 -12.72 18.95
C SER A 615 11.55 -11.61 18.12
N GLY A 616 12.81 -11.81 17.70
CA GLY A 616 13.49 -10.92 16.77
C GLY A 616 12.71 -10.71 15.47
N ALA A 617 11.94 -11.70 15.02
CA ALA A 617 11.09 -11.60 13.83
C ALA A 617 9.94 -10.58 13.99
N GLN A 618 9.35 -10.49 15.19
CA GLN A 618 8.29 -9.52 15.50
C GLN A 618 8.84 -8.12 15.76
N CYS A 619 10.12 -8.03 16.11
CA CYS A 619 10.78 -6.82 16.53
C CYS A 619 11.61 -6.17 15.43
N LEU A 620 11.36 -6.50 14.16
CA LEU A 620 12.05 -5.84 13.05
C LEU A 620 11.71 -4.33 13.03
N PRO A 621 12.70 -3.45 12.74
CA PRO A 621 12.44 -2.03 12.62
C PRO A 621 11.45 -1.77 11.49
N LYS A 622 10.52 -0.84 11.70
CA LYS A 622 9.48 -0.50 10.71
C LYS A 622 9.35 1.01 10.63
N LEU A 623 10.00 1.57 9.61
CA LEU A 623 9.99 3.01 9.37
C LEU A 623 8.77 3.46 8.55
N THR A 624 8.19 4.59 8.95
CA THR A 624 7.22 5.35 8.16
C THR A 624 7.85 6.66 7.75
N VAL A 625 7.74 7.03 6.47
CA VAL A 625 8.20 8.31 5.94
C VAL A 625 6.96 9.15 5.61
N THR A 626 6.89 10.36 6.16
CA THR A 626 5.93 11.39 5.77
C THR A 626 6.66 12.61 5.25
N LYS A 627 6.01 13.32 4.33
CA LYS A 627 6.56 14.55 3.77
C LYS A 627 5.46 15.57 3.52
N THR A 628 5.77 16.83 3.76
CA THR A 628 4.89 17.97 3.46
C THR A 628 5.68 19.17 2.96
N THR A 629 4.99 20.11 2.32
CA THR A 629 5.52 21.44 2.00
C THR A 629 4.74 22.52 2.75
N SER A 630 5.43 23.58 3.15
CA SER A 630 4.80 24.82 3.63
C SER A 630 4.66 25.87 2.52
N THR A 631 5.10 25.53 1.31
CA THR A 631 5.06 26.39 0.12
C THR A 631 4.31 25.68 -1.01
N PRO A 632 2.99 25.44 -0.87
CA PRO A 632 2.23 24.63 -1.83
C PRO A 632 2.01 25.32 -3.19
N THR A 633 2.20 26.64 -3.26
CA THR A 633 2.06 27.42 -4.50
C THR A 633 3.19 28.42 -4.64
N ILE A 634 3.73 28.54 -5.86
CA ILE A 634 4.73 29.53 -6.26
C ILE A 634 4.24 30.21 -7.53
N THR A 635 4.27 31.55 -7.55
CA THR A 635 3.84 32.36 -8.70
C THR A 635 5.04 32.91 -9.45
N LYS A 636 4.95 32.94 -10.79
CA LYS A 636 5.96 33.45 -11.71
C LYS A 636 5.51 34.73 -12.42
N PRO A 637 6.46 35.62 -12.78
CA PRO A 637 7.87 35.60 -12.38
C PRO A 637 8.05 36.00 -10.90
N GLY A 638 8.92 35.30 -10.18
CA GLY A 638 9.18 35.62 -8.78
C GLY A 638 10.06 36.86 -8.61
N THR A 639 9.78 37.70 -7.62
CA THR A 639 10.65 38.82 -7.20
C THR A 639 11.83 38.29 -6.36
N GLY A 640 12.70 37.46 -6.96
CA GLY A 640 13.89 36.87 -6.32
C GLY A 640 14.08 35.38 -6.61
N ALA A 641 14.97 34.71 -5.85
CA ALA A 641 15.15 33.26 -5.93
C ALA A 641 13.90 32.55 -5.39
N MET A 642 13.13 31.88 -6.25
CA MET A 642 11.96 31.11 -5.83
C MET A 642 12.41 29.90 -5.02
N THR A 643 11.86 29.73 -3.82
CA THR A 643 12.21 28.61 -2.94
C THR A 643 10.97 27.93 -2.39
N ALA A 644 11.01 26.60 -2.25
CA ALA A 644 10.00 25.84 -1.51
C ALA A 644 10.61 25.25 -0.23
N THR A 645 9.81 25.17 0.84
CA THR A 645 10.26 24.58 2.12
C THR A 645 9.53 23.27 2.39
N TYR A 646 10.30 22.19 2.45
CA TYR A 646 9.83 20.83 2.71
C TYR A 646 10.13 20.37 4.14
N THR A 647 9.27 19.51 4.67
CA THR A 647 9.46 18.80 5.93
C THR A 647 9.35 17.29 5.69
N ILE A 648 10.39 16.53 6.00
CA ILE A 648 10.36 15.05 6.03
C ILE A 648 10.32 14.62 7.49
N THR A 649 9.44 13.69 7.85
CA THR A 649 9.50 13.00 9.14
C THR A 649 9.62 11.49 8.92
N VAL A 650 10.62 10.90 9.57
CA VAL A 650 10.82 9.45 9.58
C VAL A 650 10.62 8.96 11.00
N SER A 651 9.64 8.09 11.21
CA SER A 651 9.33 7.51 12.52
C SER A 651 9.52 6.01 12.50
N ASN A 652 10.03 5.45 13.60
CA ASN A 652 10.07 4.00 13.79
C ASN A 652 8.87 3.56 14.64
N ALA A 653 8.20 2.48 14.24
CA ALA A 653 7.03 2.00 14.95
C ALA A 653 7.35 1.61 16.41
N ALA A 654 6.38 1.78 17.31
CA ALA A 654 6.47 1.27 18.67
C ALA A 654 6.57 -0.27 18.68
N LEU A 655 7.15 -0.84 19.74
CA LEU A 655 7.29 -2.29 19.93
C LEU A 655 8.18 -2.96 18.86
N THR A 656 9.18 -2.24 18.38
CA THR A 656 10.19 -2.74 17.40
C THR A 656 11.61 -2.58 17.95
N SER A 657 12.60 -3.12 17.27
CA SER A 657 14.00 -2.82 17.54
C SER A 657 14.41 -1.49 16.92
N SER A 658 15.55 -0.95 17.35
CA SER A 658 16.08 0.30 16.80
C SER A 658 16.44 0.13 15.33
N ALA A 659 15.95 1.05 14.48
CA ALA A 659 16.45 1.17 13.11
C ALA A 659 17.84 1.81 13.16
N THR A 660 18.83 1.15 12.58
CA THR A 660 20.23 1.61 12.56
C THR A 660 20.67 1.90 11.13
N ASN A 661 21.71 2.74 11.00
CA ASN A 661 22.23 3.22 9.72
C ASN A 661 21.14 3.82 8.82
N VAL A 662 20.17 4.51 9.43
CA VAL A 662 19.06 5.12 8.69
C VAL A 662 19.60 6.28 7.87
N VAL A 663 19.48 6.24 6.55
CA VAL A 663 19.83 7.34 5.63
C VAL A 663 18.56 7.89 5.04
N ILE A 664 18.28 9.16 5.32
CA ILE A 664 17.13 9.88 4.78
C ILE A 664 17.60 10.64 3.54
N SER A 665 16.87 10.51 2.44
CA SER A 665 17.16 11.19 1.17
C SER A 665 15.89 11.62 0.44
N ASP A 666 16.05 12.57 -0.48
CA ASP A 666 14.95 13.22 -1.18
C ASP A 666 15.33 13.39 -2.65
N LEU A 667 14.66 12.70 -3.57
CA LEU A 667 14.93 12.87 -5.01
C LEU A 667 14.08 14.02 -5.52
N LEU A 668 14.71 15.18 -5.74
CA LEU A 668 14.01 16.40 -6.12
C LEU A 668 13.42 16.32 -7.55
N PRO A 669 12.30 17.03 -7.81
CA PRO A 669 11.75 17.15 -9.16
C PRO A 669 12.78 17.73 -10.14
N THR A 670 12.64 17.39 -11.42
CA THR A 670 13.52 17.90 -12.47
C THR A 670 13.57 19.43 -12.45
N GLY A 671 14.77 19.99 -12.41
CA GLY A 671 15.00 21.45 -12.35
C GLY A 671 15.08 22.02 -10.92
N PHE A 672 14.65 21.29 -9.90
CA PHE A 672 14.74 21.73 -8.51
C PHE A 672 16.12 21.35 -7.95
N THR A 673 16.68 22.18 -7.08
CA THR A 673 17.95 21.86 -6.42
C THR A 673 17.90 22.18 -4.92
N TYR A 674 18.62 21.40 -4.12
CA TYR A 674 18.69 21.63 -2.68
C TYR A 674 19.41 22.95 -2.39
N ALA A 675 18.80 23.79 -1.55
CA ALA A 675 19.38 25.07 -1.14
C ALA A 675 20.10 24.94 0.21
N SER A 676 19.36 24.55 1.26
CA SER A 676 19.87 24.49 2.63
C SER A 676 18.98 23.68 3.56
N THR A 677 19.52 23.25 4.70
CA THR A 677 18.77 22.61 5.78
C THR A 677 18.49 23.62 6.87
N THR A 678 17.22 23.82 7.16
CA THR A 678 16.73 24.72 8.20
C THR A 678 16.91 24.09 9.58
N SER A 679 16.49 22.83 9.74
CA SER A 679 16.63 22.11 11.02
C SER A 679 16.61 20.60 10.83
N VAL A 680 17.30 19.90 11.75
CA VAL A 680 17.17 18.47 11.97
C VAL A 680 16.81 18.28 13.44
N THR A 681 15.58 17.90 13.71
CA THR A 681 15.07 17.64 15.06
C THR A 681 14.89 16.13 15.27
N MET A 682 15.24 15.67 16.47
CA MET A 682 15.18 14.26 16.87
C MET A 682 14.40 14.18 18.17
N SER A 683 13.56 13.16 18.31
CA SER A 683 12.98 12.84 19.61
C SER A 683 14.05 12.30 20.58
N SER A 684 13.76 12.26 21.88
CA SER A 684 14.78 12.12 22.94
C SER A 684 15.68 10.87 22.84
N GLY A 685 15.20 9.79 22.22
CA GLY A 685 15.97 8.56 22.04
C GLY A 685 16.72 8.48 20.70
N ALA A 686 16.30 9.23 19.68
CA ALA A 686 16.93 9.19 18.37
C ALA A 686 18.29 9.90 18.38
N THR A 687 19.25 9.34 17.64
CA THR A 687 20.60 9.90 17.53
C THR A 687 21.03 10.01 16.06
N ARG A 688 21.87 10.99 15.76
CA ARG A 688 22.48 11.18 14.45
C ARG A 688 23.94 10.78 14.53
N THR A 689 24.26 9.62 13.98
CA THR A 689 25.59 9.00 14.08
C THR A 689 26.61 9.66 13.15
N THR A 690 26.17 10.16 12.00
CA THR A 690 27.00 10.98 11.09
C THR A 690 26.28 12.29 10.77
N THR A 691 26.91 13.43 11.07
CA THR A 691 26.24 14.76 11.06
C THR A 691 26.39 15.54 9.75
N THR A 692 26.73 14.88 8.64
CA THR A 692 26.92 15.54 7.33
C THR A 692 25.57 15.95 6.74
N ASN A 693 25.44 17.24 6.40
CA ASN A 693 24.29 17.76 5.64
C ASN A 693 24.60 17.76 4.13
N PRO A 694 23.56 17.80 3.26
CA PRO A 694 23.75 17.94 1.83
C PRO A 694 24.43 19.26 1.46
N ASN A 695 25.15 19.27 0.34
CA ASN A 695 25.69 20.49 -0.25
C ASN A 695 24.62 21.19 -1.10
N ALA A 696 24.68 22.52 -1.16
CA ALA A 696 23.86 23.31 -2.09
C ALA A 696 23.98 22.79 -3.53
N ALA A 697 22.91 22.94 -4.30
CA ALA A 697 22.72 22.43 -5.67
C ALA A 697 22.55 20.91 -5.81
N ALA A 698 22.50 20.12 -4.72
CA ALA A 698 22.25 18.68 -4.82
C ALA A 698 20.84 18.38 -5.35
N THR A 699 20.71 17.43 -6.26
CA THR A 699 19.42 16.95 -6.79
C THR A 699 18.86 15.76 -6.00
N ASN A 700 19.70 15.12 -5.19
CA ASN A 700 19.32 14.06 -4.25
C ASN A 700 19.96 14.31 -2.88
N PRO A 701 19.52 15.34 -2.12
CA PRO A 701 20.05 15.61 -0.79
C PRO A 701 19.91 14.41 0.16
N SER A 702 20.93 14.19 1.00
CA SER A 702 20.98 13.15 2.04
C SER A 702 21.58 13.70 3.34
N TRP A 703 21.02 13.32 4.49
CA TRP A 703 21.31 13.92 5.80
C TRP A 703 22.17 13.07 6.74
N GLY A 704 23.16 12.37 6.21
CA GLY A 704 24.02 11.49 7.01
C GLY A 704 23.23 10.29 7.55
N THR A 705 23.68 9.72 8.66
CA THR A 705 23.11 8.47 9.21
C THR A 705 22.48 8.70 10.58
N PHE A 706 21.37 8.02 10.84
CA PHE A 706 20.63 8.07 12.09
C PHE A 706 20.44 6.69 12.71
N THR A 707 20.24 6.67 14.02
CA THR A 707 19.66 5.54 14.76
C THR A 707 18.33 6.01 15.36
N ILE A 708 17.25 5.34 14.98
CA ILE A 708 15.88 5.68 15.39
C ILE A 708 15.33 4.51 16.24
N PRO A 709 15.35 4.62 17.58
CA PRO A 709 14.74 3.62 18.45
C PRO A 709 13.23 3.48 18.20
N GLU A 710 12.62 2.45 18.76
CA GLU A 710 11.16 2.29 18.68
C GLU A 710 10.41 3.53 19.19
N ALA A 711 9.30 3.86 18.54
CA ALA A 711 8.44 5.01 18.86
C ALA A 711 9.14 6.39 18.80
N GLU A 712 10.39 6.47 18.32
CA GLU A 712 11.14 7.70 18.12
C GLU A 712 11.06 8.15 16.65
N SER A 713 11.43 9.41 16.39
CA SER A 713 11.41 10.00 15.05
C SER A 713 12.52 11.02 14.81
N VAL A 714 12.76 11.26 13.53
CA VAL A 714 13.63 12.33 13.00
C VAL A 714 12.81 13.19 12.07
N THR A 715 12.85 14.51 12.25
CA THR A 715 12.21 15.49 11.37
C THR A 715 13.26 16.42 10.76
N ILE A 716 13.21 16.57 9.44
CA ILE A 716 14.13 17.38 8.66
C ILE A 716 13.32 18.46 7.95
N VAL A 717 13.70 19.72 8.14
CA VAL A 717 13.15 20.87 7.41
C VAL A 717 14.24 21.42 6.51
N PHE A 718 13.97 21.55 5.22
CA PHE A 718 14.94 22.03 4.24
C PHE A 718 14.29 22.88 3.14
N LYS A 719 15.10 23.72 2.50
CA LYS A 719 14.71 24.57 1.38
C LYS A 719 15.26 24.03 0.08
N VAL A 720 14.50 24.20 -0.99
CA VAL A 720 14.91 23.95 -2.37
C VAL A 720 14.83 25.22 -3.18
N ASP A 721 15.76 25.41 -4.11
CA ASP A 721 15.76 26.47 -5.11
C ASP A 721 15.05 25.97 -6.38
N ILE A 722 14.18 26.80 -6.93
CA ILE A 722 13.38 26.53 -8.13
C ILE A 722 13.71 27.62 -9.16
N PRO A 723 14.25 27.29 -10.33
CA PRO A 723 14.56 28.26 -11.38
C PRO A 723 13.31 28.94 -11.99
N ASN A 724 13.41 30.23 -12.33
CA ASN A 724 12.33 30.95 -13.03
C ASN A 724 11.93 30.29 -14.36
N ALA A 725 12.84 29.55 -15.00
CA ALA A 725 12.58 28.81 -16.24
C ALA A 725 11.80 27.47 -16.06
N THR A 726 11.52 27.02 -14.83
CA THR A 726 10.75 25.78 -14.61
C THR A 726 9.33 25.89 -15.22
N ALA A 727 8.81 24.85 -15.88
CA ALA A 727 7.48 24.94 -16.49
C ALA A 727 6.37 25.13 -15.43
N LEU A 728 5.22 25.72 -15.83
CA LEU A 728 4.02 25.75 -14.99
C LEU A 728 3.51 24.31 -14.74
N GLY A 729 2.92 24.07 -13.57
CA GLY A 729 2.36 22.77 -13.21
C GLY A 729 2.63 22.36 -11.77
N THR A 730 2.11 21.18 -11.41
CA THR A 730 2.24 20.59 -10.06
C THR A 730 3.36 19.56 -10.04
N TYR A 731 4.30 19.72 -9.10
CA TYR A 731 5.50 18.90 -8.98
C TYR A 731 5.44 18.03 -7.72
N GLN A 732 5.36 16.71 -7.92
CA GLN A 732 5.43 15.72 -6.85
C GLN A 732 6.88 15.52 -6.42
N ASN A 733 7.12 15.40 -5.11
CA ASN A 733 8.47 15.26 -4.57
C ASN A 733 8.60 14.07 -3.60
N PRO A 734 9.17 12.91 -4.00
CA PRO A 734 9.30 11.74 -3.13
C PRO A 734 10.36 11.90 -2.03
N ALA A 735 10.28 11.08 -0.97
CA ALA A 735 11.34 10.93 0.02
C ALA A 735 11.52 9.46 0.41
N THR A 736 12.75 9.10 0.78
CA THR A 736 13.12 7.74 1.15
C THR A 736 13.95 7.71 2.42
N ALA A 737 13.82 6.63 3.16
CA ALA A 737 14.68 6.28 4.29
C ALA A 737 15.18 4.85 4.09
N THR A 738 16.48 4.67 3.83
CA THR A 738 17.11 3.34 3.83
C THR A 738 17.64 3.03 5.22
N TYR A 739 17.64 1.77 5.62
CA TYR A 739 18.09 1.33 6.94
C TYR A 739 18.51 -0.13 6.91
N ASP A 740 19.30 -0.57 7.89
CA ASP A 740 19.70 -1.97 7.99
C ASP A 740 18.47 -2.86 8.21
N ASP A 741 18.42 -3.98 7.51
CA ASP A 741 17.43 -5.03 7.67
C ASP A 741 18.02 -6.19 8.50
N PRO A 742 17.67 -6.28 9.80
CA PRO A 742 18.21 -7.32 10.67
C PRO A 742 17.79 -8.74 10.29
N SER A 743 16.84 -8.93 9.37
CA SER A 743 16.39 -10.26 8.94
C SER A 743 17.20 -10.82 7.77
N THR A 744 17.94 -9.97 7.05
CA THR A 744 18.76 -10.35 5.89
C THR A 744 20.21 -9.94 6.01
N SER A 745 20.55 -9.15 7.04
CA SER A 745 21.84 -8.47 7.18
C SER A 745 22.15 -7.51 6.02
N GLY A 746 21.14 -7.12 5.23
CA GLY A 746 21.23 -6.16 4.13
C GLY A 746 20.60 -4.82 4.49
N THR A 747 20.20 -4.05 3.47
CA THR A 747 19.49 -2.78 3.63
C THR A 747 18.06 -2.90 3.10
N THR A 748 17.12 -2.22 3.75
CA THR A 748 15.73 -2.07 3.30
C THR A 748 15.38 -0.59 3.17
N THR A 749 14.25 -0.29 2.54
CA THR A 749 13.80 1.07 2.24
C THR A 749 12.36 1.28 2.68
N ALA A 750 12.11 2.37 3.40
CA ALA A 750 10.78 2.96 3.54
C ALA A 750 10.70 4.19 2.64
N SER A 751 9.58 4.33 1.92
CA SER A 751 9.38 5.42 0.97
C SER A 751 8.07 6.13 1.24
N TYR A 752 8.09 7.45 1.10
CA TYR A 752 6.88 8.24 0.95
C TYR A 752 6.43 8.15 -0.51
N ASN A 753 5.21 7.65 -0.74
CA ASN A 753 4.61 7.62 -2.07
C ASN A 753 3.97 8.98 -2.38
N SER A 754 4.63 9.77 -3.21
CA SER A 754 4.15 11.10 -3.60
C SER A 754 2.88 11.11 -4.45
N ALA A 755 2.40 9.96 -4.94
CA ALA A 755 1.09 9.89 -5.60
C ALA A 755 -0.07 9.65 -4.61
N SER A 756 0.22 9.39 -3.34
CA SER A 756 -0.79 9.03 -2.33
C SER A 756 -1.38 10.22 -1.57
N SER A 757 -0.84 11.43 -1.78
CA SER A 757 -1.19 12.66 -1.08
C SER A 757 -0.72 13.86 -1.90
N THR A 758 -1.31 15.03 -1.66
CA THR A 758 -0.88 16.32 -2.25
C THR A 758 -0.12 17.22 -1.26
N GLY A 759 0.13 16.71 -0.04
CA GLY A 759 0.66 17.50 1.08
C GLY A 759 2.08 18.03 0.87
N GLU A 760 2.84 17.45 -0.05
CA GLU A 760 4.17 17.85 -0.48
C GLU A 760 4.18 18.59 -1.82
N ASP A 761 3.04 18.71 -2.50
CA ASP A 761 3.01 19.19 -3.87
C ASP A 761 3.35 20.68 -3.91
N VAL A 762 4.18 21.06 -4.88
CA VAL A 762 4.42 22.47 -5.19
C VAL A 762 3.83 22.74 -6.57
N THR A 763 2.82 23.60 -6.61
CA THR A 763 2.23 24.07 -7.86
C THR A 763 2.85 25.40 -8.27
N ILE A 764 3.41 25.43 -9.48
CA ILE A 764 3.96 26.62 -10.11
C ILE A 764 2.90 27.20 -11.05
N ILE A 765 2.53 28.46 -10.83
CA ILE A 765 1.55 29.22 -11.64
C ILE A 765 2.20 30.47 -12.24
N GLY A 766 1.68 30.94 -13.38
CA GLY A 766 2.05 32.24 -13.98
C GLY A 766 0.99 33.30 -13.72
N ILE A 767 1.33 34.56 -13.95
CA ILE A 767 0.37 35.66 -14.07
C ILE A 767 0.37 36.07 -15.53
N ASP A 768 -0.82 36.35 -16.02
CA ASP A 768 -1.08 36.90 -17.35
C ASP A 768 -1.55 38.35 -17.20
N TYR A 769 -0.96 39.27 -17.97
CA TYR A 769 -1.26 40.70 -18.08
C TYR A 769 -1.64 41.03 -19.53
N GLY A 770 -2.41 42.10 -19.73
CA GLY A 770 -2.59 42.63 -21.10
C GLY A 770 -1.35 43.41 -21.57
N ASP A 771 -1.38 43.88 -22.81
CA ASP A 771 -0.26 44.59 -23.44
C ASP A 771 -0.65 45.82 -24.29
N ALA A 772 -1.91 46.29 -24.20
CA ALA A 772 -2.34 47.55 -24.79
C ALA A 772 -1.40 48.70 -24.39
N PRO A 773 -1.18 49.70 -25.27
CA PRO A 773 -0.12 50.67 -25.08
C PRO A 773 -0.22 51.39 -23.74
N ASP A 774 0.91 51.53 -23.06
CA ASP A 774 1.02 52.17 -21.74
C ASP A 774 2.32 52.99 -21.70
N THR A 775 2.22 54.25 -22.14
CA THR A 775 3.40 55.09 -22.42
C THR A 775 3.76 56.04 -21.29
N SER A 776 2.85 56.24 -20.33
CA SER A 776 3.00 57.15 -19.20
C SER A 776 2.22 56.62 -17.99
N SER A 777 2.27 57.30 -16.84
CA SER A 777 1.48 56.88 -15.66
C SER A 777 0.01 57.32 -15.71
N ASP A 778 -0.36 58.16 -16.66
CA ASP A 778 -1.69 58.74 -16.81
C ASP A 778 -2.41 58.12 -18.02
N THR A 779 -3.73 58.27 -18.11
CA THR A 779 -4.50 57.85 -19.29
C THR A 779 -4.53 58.93 -20.37
N GLY A 780 -4.55 58.54 -21.64
CA GLY A 780 -4.72 59.45 -22.77
C GLY A 780 -4.82 58.69 -24.09
N ALA A 781 -5.10 59.38 -25.20
CA ALA A 781 -5.24 58.72 -26.50
C ALA A 781 -3.99 57.87 -26.83
N GLY A 782 -4.16 56.54 -26.86
CA GLY A 782 -3.06 55.58 -27.03
C GLY A 782 -2.29 55.24 -25.75
N ASP A 783 -2.90 55.34 -24.56
CA ASP A 783 -2.30 55.03 -23.25
C ASP A 783 -3.35 54.48 -22.26
N TYR A 784 -3.28 53.17 -21.93
CA TYR A 784 -4.36 52.36 -21.34
C TYR A 784 -4.05 51.75 -19.96
N GLN A 785 -2.96 52.17 -19.28
CA GLN A 785 -2.60 51.70 -17.93
C GLN A 785 -2.53 50.16 -17.81
N THR A 786 -1.73 49.56 -18.68
CA THR A 786 -1.66 48.11 -18.86
C THR A 786 -0.54 47.44 -18.07
N THR A 787 0.54 48.17 -17.79
CA THR A 787 1.67 47.62 -17.02
C THR A 787 1.34 47.47 -15.54
N LEU A 788 2.00 46.54 -14.86
CA LEU A 788 1.87 46.34 -13.41
C LEU A 788 2.15 47.63 -12.62
N ALA A 789 3.11 48.45 -13.06
CA ALA A 789 3.47 49.71 -12.41
C ALA A 789 2.31 50.71 -12.37
N ASN A 790 1.43 50.67 -13.38
CA ASN A 790 0.27 51.54 -13.53
C ASN A 790 -1.05 50.87 -13.13
N GLY A 791 -0.98 49.67 -12.52
CA GLY A 791 -2.17 48.95 -12.06
C GLY A 791 -2.89 48.15 -13.14
N GLY A 792 -2.14 47.63 -14.11
CA GLY A 792 -2.58 46.75 -15.20
C GLY A 792 -3.58 45.66 -14.84
N ALA A 793 -4.39 45.27 -15.81
CA ALA A 793 -5.22 44.08 -15.72
C ALA A 793 -4.33 42.85 -15.56
N SER A 794 -4.64 41.97 -14.61
CA SER A 794 -3.87 40.73 -14.46
C SER A 794 -4.65 39.58 -13.84
N HIS A 795 -4.27 38.35 -14.19
CA HIS A 795 -4.92 37.11 -13.75
C HIS A 795 -3.90 36.02 -13.45
N ASN A 796 -4.10 35.22 -12.39
CA ASN A 796 -3.32 33.99 -12.25
C ASN A 796 -3.77 32.95 -13.28
N ILE A 797 -2.81 32.40 -14.03
CA ILE A 797 -3.08 31.39 -15.05
C ILE A 797 -3.51 30.09 -14.37
N VAL A 798 -4.61 29.53 -14.87
CA VAL A 798 -5.10 28.20 -14.47
C VAL A 798 -5.37 27.36 -15.70
N SER A 799 -4.99 26.08 -15.67
CA SER A 799 -5.10 25.20 -16.85
C SER A 799 -6.54 24.91 -17.29
N THR A 800 -7.53 25.29 -16.49
CA THR A 800 -8.94 24.95 -16.70
C THR A 800 -9.76 26.05 -17.34
N LEU A 801 -9.21 27.26 -17.47
CA LEU A 801 -9.92 28.45 -17.94
C LEU A 801 -8.99 29.26 -18.83
N LYS A 802 -9.39 29.43 -20.10
CA LYS A 802 -8.68 30.27 -21.07
C LYS A 802 -9.58 30.74 -22.23
N MET A 803 -9.16 31.79 -22.91
CA MET A 803 -9.57 32.24 -24.21
C MET A 803 -8.64 31.58 -25.25
N GLY A 804 -9.16 31.32 -26.44
CA GLY A 804 -8.36 30.76 -27.54
C GLY A 804 -7.65 29.42 -27.27
N ALA A 805 -6.52 29.22 -27.95
CA ALA A 805 -5.74 27.99 -27.92
C ALA A 805 -4.48 28.10 -27.06
N ASN A 806 -3.91 29.28 -26.92
CA ASN A 806 -2.73 29.52 -26.11
C ASN A 806 -3.11 30.33 -24.86
N ILE A 807 -2.14 30.55 -24.00
CA ILE A 807 -2.16 31.47 -22.85
C ILE A 807 -0.71 31.56 -22.41
N ASP A 808 -0.21 32.77 -22.27
CA ASP A 808 1.18 33.04 -21.94
C ASP A 808 1.30 33.71 -20.55
N ALA A 809 2.52 33.87 -20.06
CA ALA A 809 2.76 34.44 -18.74
C ALA A 809 3.89 35.46 -18.82
N ASP A 810 3.67 36.65 -18.30
CA ASP A 810 4.62 37.75 -18.36
C ASP A 810 4.83 38.42 -16.99
N ASP A 811 5.66 39.47 -16.95
CA ASP A 811 6.07 40.17 -15.74
C ASP A 811 5.35 41.52 -15.49
N GLY A 812 4.36 41.83 -16.33
CA GLY A 812 3.58 43.06 -16.33
C GLY A 812 4.34 44.28 -16.85
N THR A 813 5.42 44.09 -17.62
CA THR A 813 6.20 45.19 -18.21
C THR A 813 5.99 45.37 -19.71
N LEU A 814 5.30 44.44 -20.36
CA LEU A 814 5.10 44.41 -21.80
C LEU A 814 3.95 45.33 -22.19
N GLN A 815 4.17 46.12 -23.24
CA GLN A 815 3.15 46.96 -23.89
C GLN A 815 3.68 47.45 -25.23
N ASN A 816 2.82 47.65 -26.24
CA ASN A 816 3.20 48.37 -27.45
C ASN A 816 2.02 48.99 -28.21
N ALA A 817 2.31 49.68 -29.33
CA ALA A 817 1.32 50.37 -30.17
C ALA A 817 0.45 49.46 -31.06
N ASN A 818 0.69 48.15 -31.03
CA ASN A 818 -0.07 47.15 -31.76
C ASN A 818 -0.93 46.29 -30.83
N ALA A 819 -0.65 46.27 -29.52
CA ALA A 819 -1.09 45.20 -28.61
C ALA A 819 -0.63 43.84 -29.16
N ASP A 820 0.70 43.66 -29.27
CA ASP A 820 1.39 42.42 -29.69
C ASP A 820 2.80 42.27 -29.03
N ALA A 821 2.99 42.76 -27.79
CA ALA A 821 4.29 42.86 -27.13
C ALA A 821 4.74 41.55 -26.44
N ASP A 822 3.85 40.90 -25.70
CA ASP A 822 3.96 39.52 -25.19
C ASP A 822 3.97 38.49 -26.32
N ASP A 823 3.11 38.64 -27.33
CA ASP A 823 3.11 37.90 -28.59
C ASP A 823 4.51 37.67 -29.20
N THR A 824 5.31 38.74 -29.22
CA THR A 824 6.63 38.75 -29.86
C THR A 824 7.78 38.30 -28.94
N THR A 825 7.53 38.18 -27.64
CA THR A 825 8.52 37.82 -26.62
C THR A 825 8.23 36.51 -25.88
N GLY A 826 7.07 35.88 -26.10
CA GLY A 826 6.56 34.74 -25.33
C GLY A 826 6.06 33.50 -26.08
N THR A 827 6.04 33.46 -27.44
CA THR A 827 5.44 32.39 -28.28
C THR A 827 5.06 31.06 -27.59
N PRO A 828 3.78 30.63 -27.67
CA PRO A 828 2.82 31.00 -28.71
C PRO A 828 1.87 32.15 -28.32
N ASP A 829 1.57 33.01 -29.31
CA ASP A 829 0.55 34.09 -29.36
C ASP A 829 -0.77 33.67 -28.69
N ASP A 830 -1.14 34.39 -27.63
CA ASP A 830 -2.36 34.22 -26.84
C ASP A 830 -3.47 35.25 -27.15
N GLU A 831 -3.21 36.22 -28.01
CA GLU A 831 -4.21 37.01 -28.74
C GLU A 831 -5.00 36.19 -29.80
N ASP A 832 -5.19 34.89 -29.55
CA ASP A 832 -5.85 33.93 -30.44
C ASP A 832 -7.31 33.63 -30.06
N GLY A 833 -7.81 34.23 -28.97
CA GLY A 833 -9.14 34.02 -28.42
C GLY A 833 -10.26 34.85 -29.04
N VAL A 834 -10.01 36.07 -29.53
CA VAL A 834 -11.06 36.99 -29.98
C VAL A 834 -11.05 37.23 -31.49
N THR A 835 -12.23 37.13 -32.12
CA THR A 835 -12.47 37.54 -33.51
C THR A 835 -13.22 38.86 -33.59
N LEU A 836 -12.60 39.86 -34.22
CA LEU A 836 -13.11 41.24 -34.37
C LEU A 836 -13.46 41.56 -35.84
N PRO A 837 -14.76 41.73 -36.19
CA PRO A 837 -15.17 42.14 -37.55
C PRO A 837 -14.75 43.58 -37.90
N ALA A 838 -14.73 43.93 -39.19
CA ALA A 838 -14.45 45.31 -39.62
C ALA A 838 -15.53 46.31 -39.13
N ILE A 839 -15.10 47.48 -38.67
CA ILE A 839 -15.96 48.56 -38.16
C ILE A 839 -15.76 49.86 -38.94
N ASN A 840 -16.81 50.68 -39.08
CA ASN A 840 -16.73 51.98 -39.78
C ASN A 840 -17.58 53.05 -39.06
N THR A 841 -17.46 54.30 -39.51
CA THR A 841 -18.11 55.47 -38.87
C THR A 841 -19.65 55.44 -38.90
N SER A 842 -20.27 54.52 -39.64
CA SER A 842 -21.73 54.34 -39.66
C SER A 842 -22.23 53.18 -38.77
N THR A 843 -21.32 52.45 -38.10
CA THR A 843 -21.68 51.33 -37.23
C THR A 843 -22.42 51.80 -35.97
N THR A 844 -23.58 51.20 -35.71
CA THR A 844 -24.43 51.47 -34.53
C THR A 844 -24.56 50.28 -33.57
N SER A 845 -24.16 49.09 -34.01
CA SER A 845 -23.99 47.89 -33.19
C SER A 845 -22.78 47.11 -33.67
N TYR A 846 -22.05 46.48 -32.74
CA TYR A 846 -20.83 45.73 -33.02
C TYR A 846 -20.81 44.45 -32.19
N THR A 847 -20.32 43.35 -32.75
CA THR A 847 -20.27 42.05 -32.07
C THR A 847 -18.89 41.44 -32.24
N ALA A 848 -18.24 41.11 -31.12
CA ALA A 848 -17.03 40.31 -31.07
C ALA A 848 -17.38 38.86 -30.73
N THR A 849 -16.62 37.91 -31.26
CA THR A 849 -16.73 36.49 -30.91
C THR A 849 -15.50 36.10 -30.10
N VAL A 850 -15.68 35.59 -28.88
CA VAL A 850 -14.59 35.11 -28.01
C VAL A 850 -14.66 33.59 -27.93
N ASN A 851 -13.58 32.90 -28.27
CA ASN A 851 -13.44 31.46 -28.11
C ASN A 851 -13.02 31.17 -26.67
N VAL A 852 -13.88 30.53 -25.87
CA VAL A 852 -13.62 30.27 -24.44
C VAL A 852 -13.55 28.77 -24.17
N THR A 853 -12.50 28.35 -23.47
CA THR A 853 -12.39 27.02 -22.87
C THR A 853 -12.54 27.12 -21.36
N ASN A 854 -13.62 26.54 -20.82
CA ASN A 854 -13.89 26.49 -19.38
C ASN A 854 -14.27 25.08 -18.94
N THR A 855 -13.41 24.40 -18.19
CA THR A 855 -13.55 22.97 -17.86
C THR A 855 -13.82 22.69 -16.37
N ALA A 856 -13.86 23.70 -15.51
CA ALA A 856 -13.93 23.50 -14.05
C ALA A 856 -15.21 24.07 -13.40
N VAL A 857 -15.39 25.38 -13.42
CA VAL A 857 -16.46 26.10 -12.70
C VAL A 857 -17.04 27.22 -13.55
N ALA A 858 -18.21 27.75 -13.21
CA ALA A 858 -18.84 28.81 -13.98
C ALA A 858 -17.95 30.07 -14.01
N ALA A 859 -17.74 30.67 -15.20
CA ALA A 859 -16.78 31.75 -15.41
C ALA A 859 -17.43 33.02 -15.99
N TYR A 860 -16.72 34.14 -15.96
CA TYR A 860 -17.20 35.47 -16.31
C TYR A 860 -16.31 36.06 -17.40
N LEU A 861 -16.93 36.65 -18.42
CA LEU A 861 -16.25 37.26 -19.56
C LEU A 861 -16.75 38.70 -19.73
N VAL A 862 -15.81 39.64 -19.85
CA VAL A 862 -16.09 41.06 -20.09
C VAL A 862 -15.15 41.58 -21.15
N GLY A 863 -15.70 42.33 -22.12
CA GLY A 863 -14.92 43.00 -23.16
C GLY A 863 -15.17 44.51 -23.15
N TRP A 864 -14.13 45.31 -23.41
CA TRP A 864 -14.20 46.77 -23.58
C TRP A 864 -13.66 47.14 -24.96
N ILE A 865 -14.24 48.16 -25.59
CA ILE A 865 -13.69 48.82 -26.79
C ILE A 865 -13.76 50.32 -26.56
N ASP A 866 -12.62 51.01 -26.59
CA ASP A 866 -12.55 52.47 -26.42
C ASP A 866 -13.07 53.17 -27.69
N PHE A 867 -14.39 53.33 -27.82
CA PHE A 867 -14.99 53.89 -29.03
C PHE A 867 -14.71 55.40 -29.17
N ASN A 868 -14.46 56.09 -28.06
CA ASN A 868 -14.26 57.53 -28.04
C ASN A 868 -12.76 57.94 -28.18
N LYS A 869 -11.84 56.98 -28.03
CA LYS A 869 -10.38 57.11 -28.15
C LYS A 869 -9.74 57.99 -27.09
N ASP A 870 -10.28 57.99 -25.88
CA ASP A 870 -9.78 58.80 -24.77
C ASP A 870 -8.68 58.12 -23.93
N GLY A 871 -8.39 56.83 -24.19
CA GLY A 871 -7.38 56.07 -23.44
C GLY A 871 -7.92 55.39 -22.19
N VAL A 872 -9.23 55.41 -21.95
CA VAL A 872 -9.86 54.81 -20.78
C VAL A 872 -10.86 53.77 -21.24
N PHE A 873 -10.70 52.53 -20.77
CA PHE A 873 -11.77 51.53 -20.91
C PHE A 873 -12.92 51.84 -19.94
N ALA A 874 -13.85 52.69 -20.37
CA ALA A 874 -14.92 53.16 -19.50
C ALA A 874 -15.98 52.08 -19.22
N VAL A 875 -16.69 52.21 -18.10
CA VAL A 875 -17.81 51.28 -17.76
C VAL A 875 -18.88 51.25 -18.86
N SER A 876 -19.11 52.38 -19.55
CA SER A 876 -20.05 52.49 -20.67
C SER A 876 -19.59 51.78 -21.94
N GLU A 877 -18.31 51.47 -22.04
CA GLU A 877 -17.68 50.78 -23.18
C GLU A 877 -17.50 49.28 -22.90
N GLY A 878 -17.60 48.88 -21.64
CA GLY A 878 -17.57 47.49 -21.22
C GLY A 878 -18.91 46.79 -21.44
N VAL A 879 -18.86 45.58 -21.98
CA VAL A 879 -19.99 44.66 -22.05
C VAL A 879 -19.60 43.33 -21.41
N ALA A 880 -20.37 42.91 -20.43
CA ALA A 880 -20.28 41.57 -19.87
C ALA A 880 -21.16 40.61 -20.67
N TYR A 881 -20.73 39.36 -20.82
CA TYR A 881 -21.55 38.34 -21.46
C TYR A 881 -22.88 38.10 -20.71
N ASP A 882 -23.99 38.05 -21.46
CA ASP A 882 -25.32 37.66 -21.01
C ASP A 882 -25.97 36.76 -22.07
N SER A 883 -26.32 35.54 -21.68
CA SER A 883 -26.88 34.53 -22.58
C SER A 883 -28.33 34.77 -23.02
N ASN A 884 -29.09 35.72 -22.43
CA ASN A 884 -30.47 36.01 -22.84
C ASN A 884 -31.02 37.43 -22.48
N THR A 885 -31.22 38.27 -23.50
CA THR A 885 -32.35 39.24 -23.64
C THR A 885 -32.37 40.57 -22.87
N GLY A 886 -31.24 41.26 -22.66
CA GLY A 886 -31.27 42.72 -22.50
C GLY A 886 -31.79 43.22 -21.14
N LEU A 887 -31.43 42.54 -20.05
CA LEU A 887 -31.43 43.13 -18.71
C LEU A 887 -30.02 43.03 -18.12
N ALA A 888 -29.51 44.14 -17.57
CA ALA A 888 -28.17 44.22 -16.98
C ALA A 888 -27.99 43.19 -15.85
N GLY A 889 -27.12 42.20 -16.08
CA GLY A 889 -26.71 41.22 -15.08
C GLY A 889 -25.76 40.17 -15.66
N ILE A 890 -24.61 39.98 -15.03
CA ILE A 890 -23.57 39.03 -15.45
C ILE A 890 -24.13 37.60 -15.39
N GLN A 891 -24.17 36.88 -16.52
CA GLN A 891 -24.45 35.44 -16.53
C GLN A 891 -23.15 34.66 -16.75
N PRO A 892 -22.83 33.66 -15.90
CA PRO A 892 -21.59 32.95 -16.05
C PRO A 892 -21.63 31.99 -17.24
N ILE A 893 -20.51 31.91 -17.95
CA ILE A 893 -20.20 30.89 -18.94
C ILE A 893 -20.16 29.54 -18.23
N ALA A 894 -21.01 28.62 -18.68
CA ALA A 894 -21.09 27.28 -18.11
C ALA A 894 -19.87 26.44 -18.48
N VAL A 895 -19.61 25.41 -17.67
CA VAL A 895 -18.53 24.44 -17.91
C VAL A 895 -18.82 23.64 -19.18
N SER A 896 -17.82 23.50 -20.05
CA SER A 896 -17.87 22.75 -21.30
C SER A 896 -16.56 22.01 -21.55
N ALA A 897 -16.65 20.76 -22.00
CA ALA A 897 -15.48 19.95 -22.36
C ALA A 897 -14.85 20.36 -23.71
N THR A 898 -15.53 21.20 -24.48
CA THR A 898 -15.06 21.75 -25.76
C THR A 898 -15.12 23.27 -25.73
N ALA A 899 -14.20 23.93 -26.43
CA ALA A 899 -14.22 25.39 -26.59
C ALA A 899 -15.57 25.88 -27.13
N GLN A 900 -16.01 27.05 -26.67
CA GLN A 900 -17.30 27.66 -26.98
C GLN A 900 -17.07 29.04 -27.59
N ASN A 901 -17.75 29.35 -28.69
CA ASN A 901 -17.76 30.71 -29.24
C ASN A 901 -18.85 31.53 -28.53
N ILE A 902 -18.41 32.52 -27.76
CA ILE A 902 -19.24 33.41 -26.96
C ILE A 902 -19.29 34.77 -27.65
N ASN A 903 -20.50 35.24 -27.98
CA ASN A 903 -20.66 36.55 -28.61
C ASN A 903 -20.91 37.63 -27.57
N ILE A 904 -20.16 38.73 -27.66
CA ILE A 904 -20.37 39.94 -26.86
C ILE A 904 -20.80 41.06 -27.82
N GLN A 905 -21.90 41.75 -27.51
CA GLN A 905 -22.49 42.74 -28.41
C GLN A 905 -22.62 44.12 -27.76
N TRP A 906 -22.06 45.12 -28.44
CA TRP A 906 -22.27 46.54 -28.18
C TRP A 906 -23.43 47.05 -29.03
N THR A 907 -24.33 47.84 -28.44
CA THR A 907 -25.46 48.47 -29.13
C THR A 907 -25.54 49.95 -28.77
N GLY A 908 -26.15 50.76 -29.64
CA GLY A 908 -26.29 52.20 -29.38
C GLY A 908 -24.99 52.98 -29.59
N ILE A 909 -24.08 52.46 -30.40
CA ILE A 909 -22.80 53.10 -30.70
C ILE A 909 -23.06 54.38 -31.52
N THR A 910 -22.47 55.50 -31.09
CA THR A 910 -22.58 56.79 -31.77
C THR A 910 -21.26 57.54 -31.71
N GLY A 911 -21.06 58.52 -32.60
CA GLY A 911 -19.90 59.40 -32.55
C GLY A 911 -18.58 58.79 -33.04
N LEU A 912 -18.62 57.64 -33.73
CA LEU A 912 -17.41 56.98 -34.24
C LEU A 912 -16.64 57.88 -35.20
N THR A 913 -15.33 57.99 -34.96
CA THR A 913 -14.38 58.69 -35.83
C THR A 913 -13.39 57.70 -36.42
N ALA A 914 -12.95 57.94 -37.66
CA ALA A 914 -11.99 57.05 -38.32
C ALA A 914 -10.63 57.04 -37.60
N GLY A 915 -9.91 55.91 -37.65
CA GLY A 915 -8.59 55.70 -37.03
C GLY A 915 -8.58 54.56 -36.01
N ASP A 916 -7.41 54.32 -35.41
CA ASP A 916 -7.16 53.21 -34.48
C ASP A 916 -7.71 53.47 -33.07
N THR A 917 -8.07 52.40 -32.39
CA THR A 917 -8.41 52.30 -30.97
C THR A 917 -8.06 50.91 -30.45
N TYR A 918 -8.32 50.61 -29.18
CA TYR A 918 -7.98 49.35 -28.54
C TYR A 918 -9.19 48.71 -27.85
N ALA A 919 -9.05 47.42 -27.59
CA ALA A 919 -10.01 46.59 -26.89
C ALA A 919 -9.29 45.74 -25.85
N ARG A 920 -10.00 45.39 -24.78
CA ARG A 920 -9.54 44.48 -23.72
C ARG A 920 -10.59 43.44 -23.44
N PHE A 921 -10.21 42.18 -23.33
CA PHE A 921 -11.06 41.07 -22.93
C PHE A 921 -10.48 40.42 -21.70
N ARG A 922 -11.34 40.12 -20.73
CA ARG A 922 -10.94 39.48 -19.48
C ARG A 922 -11.85 38.30 -19.20
N LEU A 923 -11.27 37.18 -18.80
CA LEU A 923 -11.94 35.94 -18.43
C LEU A 923 -11.53 35.56 -17.00
N SER A 924 -12.48 35.22 -16.12
CA SER A 924 -12.19 34.76 -14.75
C SER A 924 -13.31 33.93 -14.17
N ASP A 925 -13.02 33.00 -13.27
CA ASP A 925 -14.08 32.38 -12.45
C ASP A 925 -14.54 33.26 -11.27
N SER A 926 -13.89 34.40 -11.05
CA SER A 926 -14.25 35.34 -10.00
C SER A 926 -15.38 36.26 -10.42
N ALA A 927 -16.44 36.29 -9.62
CA ALA A 927 -17.57 37.21 -9.78
C ALA A 927 -17.19 38.70 -9.57
N THR A 928 -15.96 38.99 -9.15
CA THR A 928 -15.44 40.38 -9.06
C THR A 928 -15.13 40.97 -10.43
N LEU A 929 -15.01 40.15 -11.48
CA LEU A 929 -14.84 40.62 -12.84
C LEU A 929 -16.16 41.23 -13.36
N THR A 930 -16.16 42.54 -13.60
CA THR A 930 -17.34 43.30 -14.06
C THR A 930 -16.91 44.36 -15.07
N THR A 931 -17.86 45.05 -15.72
CA THR A 931 -17.56 46.20 -16.61
C THR A 931 -16.87 47.38 -15.90
N SER A 932 -16.80 47.37 -14.57
CA SER A 932 -16.10 48.36 -13.75
C SER A 932 -14.66 47.99 -13.38
N THR A 933 -14.17 46.82 -13.81
CA THR A 933 -12.82 46.33 -13.52
C THR A 933 -12.00 46.09 -14.79
N PRO A 934 -11.78 47.12 -15.64
CA PRO A 934 -10.93 46.98 -16.83
C PRO A 934 -9.45 46.80 -16.46
N ASN A 935 -9.04 47.27 -15.28
CA ASN A 935 -7.66 47.26 -14.78
C ASN A 935 -7.58 46.50 -13.44
N GLY A 936 -6.38 46.32 -12.90
CA GLY A 936 -6.10 45.67 -11.62
C GLY A 936 -6.21 44.14 -11.63
N ALA A 937 -5.60 43.50 -10.62
CA ALA A 937 -5.56 42.05 -10.50
C ALA A 937 -6.93 41.43 -10.16
N ILE A 938 -7.30 40.36 -10.85
CA ILE A 938 -8.49 39.54 -10.59
C ILE A 938 -8.06 38.07 -10.49
N ALA A 939 -8.63 37.34 -9.54
CA ALA A 939 -8.17 36.04 -9.04
C ALA A 939 -7.42 35.14 -10.04
N ASN A 940 -8.07 34.69 -11.11
CA ASN A 940 -7.50 33.78 -12.11
C ASN A 940 -8.12 34.00 -13.49
N GLY A 941 -7.60 33.31 -14.50
CA GLY A 941 -8.08 33.36 -15.88
C GLY A 941 -7.09 34.10 -16.76
N GLU A 942 -7.60 34.97 -17.63
CA GLU A 942 -6.82 35.52 -18.75
C GLU A 942 -7.24 36.95 -19.13
N VAL A 943 -6.30 37.73 -19.68
CA VAL A 943 -6.42 39.05 -20.28
C VAL A 943 -5.93 38.96 -21.72
N GLU A 944 -6.69 39.48 -22.68
CA GLU A 944 -6.22 39.66 -24.06
C GLU A 944 -6.53 41.10 -24.49
N ASP A 945 -5.58 41.77 -25.12
CA ASP A 945 -5.74 43.13 -25.65
C ASP A 945 -5.66 43.12 -27.19
N TYR A 946 -6.35 44.07 -27.85
CA TYR A 946 -6.41 44.11 -29.31
C TYR A 946 -6.46 45.52 -29.87
N LYS A 947 -5.79 45.74 -30.99
CA LYS A 947 -5.96 46.95 -31.81
C LYS A 947 -7.11 46.84 -32.81
N ILE A 948 -7.93 47.89 -32.90
CA ILE A 948 -9.09 47.99 -33.81
C ILE A 948 -9.04 49.28 -34.64
N SER A 949 -9.28 49.20 -35.96
CA SER A 949 -9.34 50.37 -36.86
C SER A 949 -10.76 50.67 -37.37
N ILE A 950 -11.24 51.90 -37.19
CA ILE A 950 -12.55 52.38 -37.68
C ILE A 950 -12.41 53.05 -39.07
N GLY A 951 -13.13 52.57 -40.09
CA GLY A 951 -13.11 53.06 -41.50
C GLY A 951 -14.19 54.09 -41.91
N ALA A 952 -14.10 54.68 -43.11
CA ALA A 952 -15.04 55.68 -43.71
C ALA A 952 -15.95 55.11 -44.85
N VAL A 953 -16.93 55.86 -45.42
CA VAL A 953 -18.01 55.34 -46.33
C VAL A 953 -18.12 56.04 -47.73
N PRO A 954 -18.09 55.33 -48.89
CA PRO A 954 -18.32 55.88 -50.26
C PRO A 954 -19.80 55.81 -50.76
N ASN A 955 -20.24 56.70 -51.69
CA ASN A 955 -21.62 56.74 -52.27
C ASN A 955 -21.70 57.34 -53.70
N LEU A 956 -22.56 56.79 -54.59
CA LEU A 956 -22.76 57.21 -56.00
C LEU A 956 -24.22 57.60 -56.28
N SER A 957 -24.45 58.82 -56.77
CA SER A 957 -25.77 59.36 -57.15
C SER A 957 -25.91 59.43 -58.68
N LEU A 958 -27.06 59.02 -59.24
CA LEU A 958 -27.34 58.99 -60.69
C LEU A 958 -28.65 59.71 -61.04
N VAL A 959 -28.71 60.45 -62.16
CA VAL A 959 -29.90 61.15 -62.67
C VAL A 959 -30.03 60.95 -64.18
N LYS A 960 -31.17 60.47 -64.70
CA LYS A 960 -31.40 60.24 -66.14
C LYS A 960 -32.45 61.19 -66.73
N ARG A 961 -32.18 61.76 -67.91
CA ARG A 961 -33.05 62.73 -68.62
C ARG A 961 -33.05 62.50 -70.14
N ILE A 962 -34.13 62.92 -70.82
CA ILE A 962 -34.20 63.05 -72.28
C ILE A 962 -33.62 64.42 -72.66
N THR A 963 -32.59 64.47 -73.50
CA THR A 963 -31.87 65.72 -73.82
C THR A 963 -32.08 66.23 -75.24
N ALA A 964 -32.54 65.38 -76.18
CA ALA A 964 -32.91 65.80 -77.53
C ALA A 964 -33.95 64.86 -78.16
N ILE A 965 -34.73 65.38 -79.10
CA ILE A 965 -35.64 64.60 -79.97
C ILE A 965 -35.36 64.99 -81.42
N ASN A 966 -35.09 64.01 -82.28
CA ASN A 966 -34.77 64.21 -83.71
C ASN A 966 -33.62 65.22 -83.93
N GLY A 967 -32.62 65.21 -83.05
CA GLY A 967 -31.48 66.15 -83.09
C GLY A 967 -31.80 67.57 -82.61
N THR A 968 -33.03 67.86 -82.21
CA THR A 968 -33.39 69.14 -81.58
C THR A 968 -33.17 69.05 -80.08
N ASN A 969 -32.21 69.82 -79.57
CA ASN A 969 -31.91 69.87 -78.14
C ASN A 969 -33.11 70.37 -77.33
N ILE A 970 -33.35 69.73 -76.18
CA ILE A 970 -34.26 70.21 -75.15
C ILE A 970 -33.50 71.21 -74.28
N THR A 971 -34.01 72.44 -74.21
CA THR A 971 -33.37 73.60 -73.57
C THR A 971 -34.17 74.12 -72.38
N THR A 972 -35.13 73.34 -71.88
CA THR A 972 -35.91 73.68 -70.69
C THR A 972 -35.01 73.74 -69.45
N ALA A 973 -35.35 74.61 -68.49
CA ALA A 973 -34.72 74.69 -67.17
C ALA A 973 -34.81 73.34 -66.42
N PHE A 974 -33.90 73.12 -65.47
CA PHE A 974 -33.82 71.94 -64.60
C PHE A 974 -35.19 71.58 -64.04
N VAL A 975 -35.54 70.31 -64.15
CA VAL A 975 -36.76 69.75 -63.57
C VAL A 975 -36.35 68.87 -62.41
N ASN A 976 -36.75 69.23 -61.19
CA ASN A 976 -36.57 68.41 -59.99
C ASN A 976 -37.60 67.26 -60.01
N ASP A 977 -37.16 66.01 -59.85
CA ASP A 977 -38.04 64.84 -59.80
C ASP A 977 -38.47 64.42 -58.38
N SER A 978 -38.11 65.22 -57.37
CA SER A 978 -38.34 65.06 -55.93
C SER A 978 -37.60 63.89 -55.28
N THR A 979 -36.65 63.27 -55.98
CA THR A 979 -35.83 62.20 -55.42
C THR A 979 -34.47 62.74 -54.94
N VAL A 980 -33.93 62.16 -53.86
CA VAL A 980 -32.73 62.70 -53.17
C VAL A 980 -31.46 62.72 -54.02
N ASN A 981 -31.46 62.05 -55.18
CA ASN A 981 -30.31 61.96 -56.07
C ASN A 981 -30.02 63.27 -56.81
N ASP A 982 -31.02 64.06 -57.24
CA ASP A 982 -30.85 65.34 -57.97
C ASP A 982 -30.76 66.57 -57.04
N ASP A 983 -31.06 66.36 -55.75
CA ASP A 983 -30.90 67.32 -54.67
C ASP A 983 -29.51 67.29 -53.99
N ALA A 984 -28.66 66.31 -54.30
CA ALA A 984 -27.33 66.19 -53.69
C ALA A 984 -26.50 67.47 -53.85
N SER A 985 -25.93 67.98 -52.75
CA SER A 985 -25.22 69.27 -52.71
C SER A 985 -23.95 69.31 -53.57
N GLY A 986 -23.45 68.15 -54.00
CA GLY A 986 -22.26 68.02 -54.85
C GLY A 986 -22.49 68.30 -56.34
N TRP A 987 -23.74 68.41 -56.83
CA TRP A 987 -23.98 68.78 -58.24
C TRP A 987 -23.48 70.20 -58.56
N PRO A 988 -23.05 70.49 -59.80
CA PRO A 988 -22.69 71.84 -60.22
C PRO A 988 -23.80 72.86 -59.99
N THR A 989 -23.42 74.11 -59.68
CA THR A 989 -24.36 75.19 -59.29
C THR A 989 -25.32 75.60 -60.41
N ASP A 990 -24.89 75.52 -61.67
CA ASP A 990 -25.72 75.78 -62.85
C ASP A 990 -26.43 74.48 -63.31
N LYS A 991 -27.44 74.05 -62.53
CA LYS A 991 -28.17 72.80 -62.80
C LYS A 991 -28.89 72.84 -64.15
N ASP A 992 -29.34 74.00 -64.61
CA ASP A 992 -29.99 74.18 -65.92
C ASP A 992 -29.05 73.85 -67.08
N LYS A 993 -27.75 74.11 -66.90
CA LYS A 993 -26.73 73.75 -67.87
C LYS A 993 -26.27 72.32 -67.71
N TYR A 994 -25.97 71.89 -66.48
CA TYR A 994 -25.24 70.63 -66.26
C TYR A 994 -26.16 69.42 -65.99
N LEU A 995 -27.36 69.58 -65.44
CA LEU A 995 -28.38 68.53 -65.25
C LEU A 995 -29.58 68.70 -66.19
N ARG A 996 -29.32 69.18 -67.41
CA ARG A 996 -30.35 69.55 -68.38
C ARG A 996 -31.14 68.37 -68.94
N GLY A 997 -32.32 68.67 -69.48
CA GLY A 997 -33.20 67.73 -70.16
C GLY A 997 -34.53 67.56 -69.43
N ALA A 998 -35.44 66.81 -70.05
CA ALA A 998 -36.77 66.53 -69.49
C ALA A 998 -36.82 65.11 -68.89
N ILE A 999 -37.66 64.93 -67.88
CA ILE A 999 -37.92 63.60 -67.29
C ILE A 999 -38.84 62.77 -68.21
N ALA A 1000 -39.82 63.42 -68.84
CA ALA A 1000 -40.74 62.82 -69.78
C ALA A 1000 -41.25 63.86 -70.79
N CYS A 1001 -41.43 63.45 -72.05
CA CYS A 1001 -42.02 64.25 -73.12
C CYS A 1001 -43.35 63.61 -73.53
N SER A 1002 -44.48 64.27 -73.25
CA SER A 1002 -45.82 63.75 -73.53
C SER A 1002 -46.72 64.83 -74.12
N THR A 1003 -47.88 64.46 -74.64
CA THR A 1003 -48.84 65.41 -75.25
C THR A 1003 -49.32 66.50 -74.27
N GLY A 1004 -49.09 66.33 -72.95
CA GLY A 1004 -49.33 67.33 -71.90
C GLY A 1004 -48.07 67.91 -71.24
N ASN A 1005 -46.87 67.44 -71.59
CA ASN A 1005 -45.59 67.96 -71.11
C ASN A 1005 -44.66 68.15 -72.32
N THR A 1006 -44.72 69.33 -72.92
CA THR A 1006 -44.07 69.62 -74.20
C THR A 1006 -42.58 69.88 -74.00
N CYS A 1007 -41.75 69.12 -74.72
CA CYS A 1007 -40.32 69.30 -74.75
C CYS A 1007 -39.98 70.24 -75.90
N ASN A 1008 -39.73 71.52 -75.64
CA ASN A 1008 -39.43 72.53 -76.67
C ASN A 1008 -40.42 72.52 -77.86
N SER A 1009 -41.71 72.64 -77.55
CA SER A 1009 -42.81 72.66 -78.54
C SER A 1009 -43.05 71.35 -79.30
N VAL A 1010 -42.33 70.25 -78.97
CA VAL A 1010 -42.62 68.91 -79.46
C VAL A 1010 -43.75 68.29 -78.64
N SER A 1011 -44.86 67.93 -79.30
CA SER A 1011 -46.10 67.45 -78.67
C SER A 1011 -46.10 65.93 -78.44
N GLY A 1012 -45.10 65.46 -77.71
CA GLY A 1012 -44.89 64.05 -77.38
C GLY A 1012 -43.91 63.32 -78.31
N VAL A 1013 -43.47 62.15 -77.86
CA VAL A 1013 -42.61 61.24 -78.62
C VAL A 1013 -43.46 60.34 -79.53
N LEU A 1014 -43.10 60.24 -80.80
CA LEU A 1014 -43.82 59.47 -81.82
C LEU A 1014 -42.97 58.32 -82.39
N PRO A 1015 -43.60 57.26 -82.94
CA PRO A 1015 -42.88 56.23 -83.70
C PRO A 1015 -42.03 56.84 -84.83
N GLY A 1016 -40.78 56.39 -84.93
CA GLY A 1016 -39.78 56.93 -85.85
C GLY A 1016 -38.87 58.02 -85.26
N ASP A 1017 -39.23 58.61 -84.12
CA ASP A 1017 -38.39 59.64 -83.46
C ASP A 1017 -37.07 59.06 -82.95
N ASN A 1018 -36.01 59.88 -83.01
CA ASN A 1018 -34.73 59.59 -82.38
C ASN A 1018 -34.61 60.33 -81.04
N LEU A 1019 -34.64 59.60 -79.93
CA LEU A 1019 -34.49 60.13 -78.58
C LEU A 1019 -33.04 60.07 -78.13
N GLU A 1020 -32.53 61.16 -77.56
CA GLU A 1020 -31.25 61.18 -76.86
C GLU A 1020 -31.47 61.12 -75.34
N TYR A 1021 -30.88 60.13 -74.68
CA TYR A 1021 -30.83 60.01 -73.23
C TYR A 1021 -29.47 60.44 -72.69
N THR A 1022 -29.47 61.17 -71.57
CA THR A 1022 -28.27 61.47 -70.78
C THR A 1022 -28.45 61.00 -69.33
N ILE A 1023 -27.45 60.30 -68.80
CA ILE A 1023 -27.33 59.84 -67.41
C ILE A 1023 -26.20 60.59 -66.76
N TYR A 1024 -26.51 61.45 -65.80
CA TYR A 1024 -25.57 62.19 -64.97
C TYR A 1024 -25.18 61.36 -63.74
N PHE A 1025 -23.93 61.49 -63.28
CA PHE A 1025 -23.42 60.79 -62.10
C PHE A 1025 -22.62 61.72 -61.17
N LEU A 1026 -22.66 61.45 -59.85
CA LEU A 1026 -21.98 62.22 -58.80
C LEU A 1026 -21.44 61.30 -57.69
N SER A 1027 -20.19 61.50 -57.28
CA SER A 1027 -19.61 60.86 -56.08
C SER A 1027 -19.99 61.63 -54.82
N SER A 1028 -21.05 61.22 -54.12
CA SER A 1028 -21.68 61.96 -53.02
C SER A 1028 -21.33 61.46 -51.60
N GLY A 1029 -20.45 60.46 -51.47
CA GLY A 1029 -20.07 59.86 -50.18
C GLY A 1029 -18.96 60.59 -49.42
N THR A 1030 -18.60 60.06 -48.25
CA THR A 1030 -17.49 60.59 -47.41
C THR A 1030 -16.11 60.07 -47.84
N ASP A 1031 -16.06 59.07 -48.72
CA ASP A 1031 -14.87 58.55 -49.37
C ASP A 1031 -15.02 58.52 -50.90
N ASN A 1032 -13.90 58.42 -51.61
CA ASN A 1032 -13.84 58.35 -53.07
C ASN A 1032 -14.48 57.07 -53.59
N LEU A 1033 -15.10 57.13 -54.77
CA LEU A 1033 -15.57 55.94 -55.46
C LEU A 1033 -14.43 55.30 -56.26
N LYS A 1034 -14.44 53.96 -56.27
CA LYS A 1034 -13.51 53.11 -57.05
C LYS A 1034 -14.32 52.09 -57.83
N ASN A 1035 -13.83 51.66 -59.00
CA ASN A 1035 -14.45 50.61 -59.83
C ASN A 1035 -15.91 50.91 -60.24
N VAL A 1036 -16.18 52.14 -60.71
CA VAL A 1036 -17.53 52.61 -61.05
C VAL A 1036 -17.97 52.09 -62.42
N LYS A 1037 -19.12 51.41 -62.44
CA LYS A 1037 -19.79 50.94 -63.67
C LYS A 1037 -21.23 51.44 -63.70
N ILE A 1038 -21.66 51.97 -64.84
CA ILE A 1038 -23.01 52.49 -65.06
C ILE A 1038 -23.66 51.65 -66.15
N CYS A 1039 -24.91 51.24 -65.93
CA CYS A 1039 -25.66 50.45 -66.89
C CYS A 1039 -27.07 50.98 -67.05
N ASP A 1040 -27.52 51.04 -68.31
CA ASP A 1040 -28.85 51.46 -68.67
C ASP A 1040 -29.44 50.53 -69.73
N ARG A 1041 -30.61 49.99 -69.43
CA ARG A 1041 -31.29 49.03 -70.31
C ARG A 1041 -32.11 49.79 -71.34
N ILE A 1042 -32.09 49.33 -72.59
CA ILE A 1042 -32.87 49.96 -73.65
C ILE A 1042 -34.37 49.71 -73.40
N PRO A 1043 -35.22 50.76 -73.37
CA PRO A 1043 -36.65 50.61 -73.18
C PRO A 1043 -37.33 49.77 -74.27
N THR A 1044 -38.43 49.11 -73.92
CA THR A 1044 -39.30 48.44 -74.90
C THR A 1044 -39.79 49.41 -75.97
N ASN A 1045 -39.97 48.91 -77.20
CA ASN A 1045 -40.37 49.69 -78.38
C ASN A 1045 -39.36 50.76 -78.81
N THR A 1046 -38.10 50.63 -78.38
CA THR A 1046 -37.01 51.45 -78.89
C THR A 1046 -35.82 50.59 -79.32
N THR A 1047 -35.04 51.08 -80.28
CA THR A 1047 -33.84 50.42 -80.79
C THR A 1047 -32.65 51.37 -80.67
N PHE A 1048 -31.59 50.93 -79.99
CA PHE A 1048 -30.35 51.68 -79.85
C PHE A 1048 -29.77 52.09 -81.22
N GLN A 1049 -29.27 53.32 -81.31
CA GLN A 1049 -28.65 53.85 -82.52
C GLN A 1049 -27.13 53.71 -82.47
N THR A 1050 -26.60 52.78 -83.28
CA THR A 1050 -25.17 52.45 -83.31
C THR A 1050 -24.28 53.55 -83.88
N ASP A 1051 -24.78 54.39 -84.78
CA ASP A 1051 -23.93 55.34 -85.50
C ASP A 1051 -24.29 56.79 -85.19
N THR A 1052 -24.68 57.05 -83.93
CA THR A 1052 -25.20 58.35 -83.49
C THR A 1052 -24.18 59.48 -83.61
N TYR A 1053 -22.93 59.24 -83.21
CA TYR A 1053 -21.89 60.28 -83.17
C TYR A 1053 -20.85 60.12 -84.28
N ALA A 1054 -20.51 58.87 -84.62
CA ALA A 1054 -19.72 58.49 -85.79
C ALA A 1054 -20.02 57.02 -86.13
N VAL A 1055 -19.54 56.54 -87.28
CA VAL A 1055 -19.66 55.12 -87.65
C VAL A 1055 -19.01 54.25 -86.57
N GLY A 1056 -19.79 53.37 -85.95
CA GLY A 1056 -19.38 52.50 -84.84
C GLY A 1056 -19.49 53.11 -83.44
N ASN A 1057 -19.81 54.41 -83.32
CA ASN A 1057 -19.81 55.17 -82.06
C ASN A 1057 -21.20 55.73 -81.74
N GLY A 1058 -21.94 55.04 -80.86
CA GLY A 1058 -23.29 55.41 -80.44
C GLY A 1058 -23.39 55.92 -79.00
N ILE A 1059 -22.28 55.89 -78.23
CA ILE A 1059 -22.23 56.28 -76.82
C ILE A 1059 -21.27 57.47 -76.65
N LEU A 1060 -21.60 58.42 -75.77
CA LEU A 1060 -20.76 59.56 -75.41
C LEU A 1060 -20.55 59.60 -73.90
N LEU A 1061 -19.30 59.67 -73.45
CA LEU A 1061 -18.94 59.92 -72.06
C LEU A 1061 -18.40 61.34 -71.92
N GLY A 1062 -19.10 62.18 -71.15
CA GLY A 1062 -18.65 63.50 -70.73
C GLY A 1062 -18.09 63.44 -69.33
N TRP A 1063 -16.78 63.28 -69.19
CA TRP A 1063 -16.10 63.24 -67.90
C TRP A 1063 -14.61 63.57 -68.05
N ASP A 1064 -14.13 64.49 -67.21
CA ASP A 1064 -12.77 65.03 -67.27
C ASP A 1064 -12.31 65.53 -65.89
N ASN A 1065 -10.99 65.53 -65.68
CA ASN A 1065 -10.35 66.06 -64.49
C ASN A 1065 -9.94 67.53 -64.60
N THR A 1066 -10.06 68.15 -65.79
CA THR A 1066 -9.66 69.56 -66.00
C THR A 1066 -10.82 70.54 -66.14
N ALA A 1067 -11.97 70.13 -66.69
CA ALA A 1067 -13.15 70.99 -66.81
C ALA A 1067 -14.46 70.21 -66.77
N LEU A 1068 -15.55 70.86 -66.32
CA LEU A 1068 -16.90 70.28 -66.41
C LEU A 1068 -17.33 70.16 -67.87
N ALA A 1069 -17.55 68.94 -68.34
CA ALA A 1069 -18.04 68.66 -69.69
C ALA A 1069 -19.42 69.30 -69.91
N ASP A 1070 -19.53 70.23 -70.85
CA ASP A 1070 -20.78 70.94 -71.14
C ASP A 1070 -21.78 70.01 -71.86
N PRO A 1071 -22.89 69.55 -71.26
CA PRO A 1071 -23.76 68.59 -71.92
C PRO A 1071 -24.55 69.16 -73.11
N SER A 1072 -24.39 70.42 -73.51
CA SER A 1072 -25.11 70.99 -74.68
C SER A 1072 -24.58 70.56 -76.05
N THR A 1073 -23.35 70.05 -76.12
CA THR A 1073 -22.69 69.66 -77.39
C THR A 1073 -22.33 68.17 -77.42
N SER A 1074 -22.00 67.62 -78.59
CA SER A 1074 -21.49 66.25 -78.76
C SER A 1074 -19.97 66.18 -78.96
N THR A 1075 -19.29 67.34 -79.03
CA THR A 1075 -17.84 67.50 -79.20
C THR A 1075 -17.29 68.59 -78.27
N GLY A 1076 -15.97 68.60 -78.04
CA GLY A 1076 -15.29 69.59 -77.18
C GLY A 1076 -14.56 68.96 -75.99
N THR A 1077 -13.94 69.80 -75.15
CA THR A 1077 -13.12 69.38 -74.00
C THR A 1077 -13.91 68.49 -73.03
N GLY A 1078 -13.25 67.41 -72.58
CA GLY A 1078 -13.77 66.49 -71.56
C GLY A 1078 -14.84 65.50 -72.03
N LYS A 1079 -14.88 65.22 -73.33
CA LYS A 1079 -15.86 64.30 -73.94
C LYS A 1079 -15.18 63.28 -74.83
N VAL A 1080 -15.64 62.04 -74.75
CA VAL A 1080 -15.13 60.93 -75.53
C VAL A 1080 -16.30 60.19 -76.16
N GLN A 1081 -16.30 60.06 -77.48
CA GLN A 1081 -17.21 59.20 -78.22
C GLN A 1081 -16.69 57.77 -78.12
N LEU A 1082 -17.52 56.87 -77.61
CA LEU A 1082 -17.19 55.49 -77.33
C LEU A 1082 -17.83 54.58 -78.37
N THR A 1083 -17.17 53.47 -78.67
CA THR A 1083 -17.67 52.45 -79.58
C THR A 1083 -18.85 51.70 -78.93
N ASN A 1084 -19.61 50.98 -79.76
CA ASN A 1084 -20.71 50.15 -79.27
C ASN A 1084 -20.32 48.69 -79.03
N ILE A 1085 -19.06 48.33 -79.24
CA ILE A 1085 -18.57 46.96 -79.20
C ILE A 1085 -17.72 46.73 -77.95
N ALA A 1086 -17.44 45.47 -77.63
CA ALA A 1086 -16.47 45.16 -76.58
C ALA A 1086 -15.05 45.46 -77.10
N ASP A 1087 -14.47 46.56 -76.66
CA ASP A 1087 -13.06 46.88 -76.90
C ASP A 1087 -12.39 47.48 -75.66
N SER A 1088 -11.25 48.17 -75.85
CA SER A 1088 -10.49 48.78 -74.76
C SER A 1088 -11.03 50.14 -74.30
N ASP A 1089 -12.03 50.69 -74.99
CA ASP A 1089 -12.68 51.91 -74.54
C ASP A 1089 -13.66 51.62 -73.39
N ARG A 1090 -14.35 52.66 -72.93
CA ARG A 1090 -15.15 52.62 -71.70
C ARG A 1090 -16.62 52.28 -71.95
N GLY A 1091 -17.06 52.07 -73.18
CA GLY A 1091 -18.47 51.94 -73.55
C GLY A 1091 -18.76 50.67 -74.34
N GLN A 1092 -19.89 50.03 -74.07
CA GLN A 1092 -20.35 48.88 -74.85
C GLN A 1092 -21.87 48.85 -74.93
N PHE A 1093 -22.40 48.53 -76.10
CA PHE A 1093 -23.79 48.13 -76.27
C PHE A 1093 -23.90 46.61 -76.31
N TYR A 1094 -24.73 46.05 -75.43
CA TYR A 1094 -25.08 44.65 -75.39
C TYR A 1094 -26.40 44.46 -76.14
N SER A 1095 -26.39 43.67 -77.22
CA SER A 1095 -27.59 43.39 -78.00
C SER A 1095 -28.63 42.59 -77.21
N ALA A 1096 -29.89 42.69 -77.61
CA ALA A 1096 -30.99 41.90 -77.04
C ALA A 1096 -30.65 40.40 -76.97
N GLY A 1097 -30.94 39.77 -75.84
CA GLY A 1097 -30.68 38.34 -75.60
C GLY A 1097 -29.30 38.00 -75.03
N THR A 1098 -28.35 38.95 -74.94
CA THR A 1098 -27.03 38.72 -74.34
C THR A 1098 -27.00 38.99 -72.83
N SER A 1099 -26.08 38.37 -72.08
CA SER A 1099 -25.94 38.60 -70.64
C SER A 1099 -25.32 39.96 -70.35
N LEU A 1100 -26.00 40.76 -69.52
CA LEU A 1100 -25.50 42.04 -69.03
C LEU A 1100 -24.58 41.84 -67.80
N PRO A 1101 -23.56 42.69 -67.60
CA PRO A 1101 -22.74 42.70 -66.39
C PRO A 1101 -23.59 42.95 -65.13
N ASN A 1102 -23.49 42.06 -64.13
CA ASN A 1102 -24.19 42.22 -62.86
C ASN A 1102 -23.25 42.02 -61.66
N PRO A 1103 -23.09 43.03 -60.77
CA PRO A 1103 -23.54 44.42 -60.92
C PRO A 1103 -22.84 45.14 -62.11
N PRO A 1104 -23.38 46.25 -62.65
CA PRO A 1104 -24.45 47.08 -62.09
C PRO A 1104 -25.84 46.86 -62.72
N CYS A 1105 -26.00 46.01 -63.73
CA CYS A 1105 -27.25 45.94 -64.50
C CYS A 1105 -28.42 45.18 -63.83
N GLY A 1106 -28.21 44.54 -62.67
CA GLY A 1106 -29.20 43.66 -62.02
C GLY A 1106 -29.43 42.33 -62.77
N VAL A 1107 -30.28 41.46 -62.20
CA VAL A 1107 -30.51 40.08 -62.68
C VAL A 1107 -31.66 39.91 -63.69
N ALA A 1108 -32.38 40.98 -64.07
CA ALA A 1108 -33.50 40.87 -64.99
C ALA A 1108 -33.03 40.55 -66.44
N THR A 1109 -33.87 39.90 -67.25
CA THR A 1109 -33.52 39.50 -68.63
C THR A 1109 -33.26 40.71 -69.54
N ASN A 1110 -32.27 40.60 -70.43
CA ASN A 1110 -31.89 41.66 -71.38
C ASN A 1110 -32.72 41.56 -72.68
N THR A 1111 -33.90 42.17 -72.70
CA THR A 1111 -34.88 41.99 -73.78
C THR A 1111 -34.67 42.90 -75.00
N ASN A 1112 -34.20 44.14 -74.82
CA ASN A 1112 -34.03 45.10 -75.93
C ASN A 1112 -32.57 45.61 -76.06
N GLY A 1113 -31.65 45.08 -75.27
CA GLY A 1113 -30.26 45.51 -75.19
C GLY A 1113 -29.97 46.42 -73.99
N GLY A 1114 -28.70 46.75 -73.78
CA GLY A 1114 -28.27 47.65 -72.71
C GLY A 1114 -26.94 48.35 -73.01
N VAL A 1115 -26.83 49.60 -72.58
CA VAL A 1115 -25.62 50.42 -72.64
C VAL A 1115 -24.90 50.31 -71.32
N VAL A 1116 -23.62 49.95 -71.36
CA VAL A 1116 -22.76 49.89 -70.17
C VAL A 1116 -21.56 50.81 -70.38
N VAL A 1117 -21.25 51.59 -69.35
CA VAL A 1117 -20.03 52.40 -69.27
C VAL A 1117 -19.24 52.02 -68.03
N ASP A 1118 -17.99 51.57 -68.22
CA ASP A 1118 -17.06 51.23 -67.15
C ASP A 1118 -16.00 52.33 -67.03
N LEU A 1119 -15.96 53.05 -65.90
CA LEU A 1119 -14.99 54.12 -65.69
C LEU A 1119 -13.58 53.58 -65.38
N GLY A 1120 -13.44 52.27 -65.11
CA GLY A 1120 -12.19 51.56 -64.89
C GLY A 1120 -11.94 51.21 -63.41
N ALA A 1121 -11.43 50.01 -63.14
CA ALA A 1121 -11.18 49.49 -61.79
C ALA A 1121 -10.14 50.30 -61.01
N SER A 1122 -9.13 50.86 -61.69
CA SER A 1122 -8.08 51.70 -61.12
C SER A 1122 -8.46 53.18 -61.06
N THR A 1123 -9.61 53.55 -61.62
CA THR A 1123 -10.00 54.95 -61.75
C THR A 1123 -10.73 55.39 -60.48
N ILE A 1124 -10.24 56.48 -59.88
CA ILE A 1124 -10.86 57.11 -58.72
C ILE A 1124 -11.82 58.19 -59.23
N VAL A 1125 -13.11 58.07 -58.90
CA VAL A 1125 -14.03 59.21 -58.99
C VAL A 1125 -13.98 59.90 -57.62
N PRO A 1126 -13.33 61.07 -57.52
CA PRO A 1126 -13.13 61.72 -56.24
C PRO A 1126 -14.46 62.13 -55.62
N LYS A 1127 -14.55 62.06 -54.29
CA LYS A 1127 -15.72 62.54 -53.56
C LYS A 1127 -15.95 64.03 -53.80
N ALA A 1128 -17.21 64.42 -53.96
CA ALA A 1128 -17.58 65.82 -54.01
C ALA A 1128 -17.37 66.45 -52.63
N THR A 1129 -16.54 67.48 -52.57
CA THR A 1129 -16.31 68.27 -51.35
C THR A 1129 -17.11 69.56 -51.35
N ALA A 1130 -17.59 70.00 -52.52
CA ALA A 1130 -18.52 71.11 -52.73
C ALA A 1130 -19.22 70.95 -54.09
N ALA A 1131 -20.18 71.81 -54.42
CA ALA A 1131 -20.87 71.83 -55.71
C ALA A 1131 -19.88 71.84 -56.89
N GLY A 1132 -19.90 70.79 -57.71
CA GLY A 1132 -19.02 70.62 -58.88
C GLY A 1132 -17.52 70.51 -58.56
N THR A 1133 -17.15 70.29 -57.29
CA THR A 1133 -15.76 70.30 -56.83
C THR A 1133 -15.38 68.98 -56.14
N PRO A 1134 -14.29 68.32 -56.56
CA PRO A 1134 -13.48 68.62 -57.76
C PRO A 1134 -14.25 68.32 -59.06
N VAL A 1135 -13.83 68.88 -60.18
CA VAL A 1135 -14.56 68.74 -61.47
C VAL A 1135 -14.76 67.27 -61.90
N ALA A 1136 -13.87 66.37 -61.48
CA ALA A 1136 -13.97 64.93 -61.75
C ALA A 1136 -14.99 64.19 -60.86
N SER A 1137 -15.59 64.82 -59.84
CA SER A 1137 -16.59 64.18 -58.97
C SER A 1137 -17.93 63.96 -59.68
N TYR A 1138 -18.09 64.55 -60.87
CA TYR A 1138 -19.31 64.60 -61.66
C TYR A 1138 -19.05 64.30 -63.14
N GLY A 1139 -19.99 63.66 -63.82
CA GLY A 1139 -19.95 63.49 -65.28
C GLY A 1139 -21.27 62.97 -65.85
N PHE A 1140 -21.26 62.58 -67.13
CA PHE A 1140 -22.45 62.01 -67.77
C PHE A 1140 -22.14 60.97 -68.85
N VAL A 1141 -23.10 60.07 -69.09
CA VAL A 1141 -23.16 59.11 -70.19
C VAL A 1141 -24.35 59.46 -71.06
N ARG A 1142 -24.20 59.42 -72.38
CA ARG A 1142 -25.25 59.80 -73.33
C ARG A 1142 -25.30 58.87 -74.53
N PHE A 1143 -26.50 58.60 -75.04
CA PHE A 1143 -26.72 57.78 -76.22
C PHE A 1143 -28.12 58.01 -76.83
N ASN A 1144 -28.32 57.54 -78.06
CA ASN A 1144 -29.62 57.66 -78.73
C ASN A 1144 -30.34 56.32 -78.93
N VAL A 1145 -31.67 56.39 -78.95
CA VAL A 1145 -32.55 55.29 -79.34
C VAL A 1145 -33.59 55.79 -80.34
N LYS A 1146 -33.94 54.95 -81.31
CA LYS A 1146 -35.05 55.20 -82.22
C LYS A 1146 -36.30 54.52 -81.70
N VAL A 1147 -37.42 55.22 -81.71
CA VAL A 1147 -38.73 54.67 -81.36
C VAL A 1147 -39.23 53.83 -82.54
N ASN A 1148 -39.56 52.57 -82.27
CA ASN A 1148 -39.92 51.57 -83.30
C ASN A 1148 -41.30 51.78 -83.89
#